data_AF-A0A2N3I3B0-F1
#
_entry.id   AF-A0A2N3I3B0-F1
#
_cell.length_a   1.000
_cell.length_b   1.000
_cell.length_c   1.000
_cell.angle_alpha   90.00
_cell.angle_beta   90.00
_cell.angle_gamma   90.00
#
_symmetry.space_group_name_H-M   'P 1'
#
loop_
_entity.id
_entity.type
_entity.pdbx_description
1 polymer ?
#
loop_
_entity_poly.entity_id
_entity_poly.type
_entity_poly.pdbx_seq_one_letter_code
_entity_poly.pdbx_strand_id
1 'polypeptide(L)'
;MKKWFFIPSLIFITILLSIVLLNQCNPEDYILYQSSDFTVFPNRIEQGEHTAIAHNNSHISSNYPGLNSKEWQLNTNLSKYPKYESNHVLLNAIYQLSLEEIEKNIAPNTTFNTGEKWNGVWTRDISYSVILALAITNPEISKKSLLKKVKQGKIVQDTGTGGSWPVSSDRMIWSTAAWELYKSTGDMDWLRKVYFIIKNSTEDDLNVVWDYQKYLFKGESSFLDWREQSYPKWMEPIDIYNSYNLGTQAVHYQSLQVLMKMGKILGKDVQKYQDISEALKNSLNEKLWLPEKKYFGQYLYGRKNQLLSDKSETLGEALMVLWDITNEERQKEIISNTPVTKFGTPCFYPQIPNIPAYHNKAIWPFVQAYWNWASSRTNNVESVQWGIANILRSSTLFLTNKENLLIKNGDFNGTEINSDRQLWSVAGSLSTFYRILMGMNYTADYLEFRPFIPREYKGKQSIKGLRYQNAILDIEIYGFGNKINYYSLDGKYYQRPIVPKEMEGKHKIEIRMNNQLPAKSEINLVDNMVSPETTSLRFIENQLLWDKKENADHYRVYRNGELLLQTEDNYMSEVHISEPSEFQIQTDDGLGNLSFYSEPLYVYDSNYEKHIEAEQFDSNAKTSYVELSKKKNREFYFNIRIPNEGKYYIDFLYANGNGPVNTNNKCANRSLWVNNSYAGSLVFPQRGEGDWNNYGYSNSFLIDLTNRNNFFKISFEEFNKNMNQEVNTVRIDKIRIIRIR
;
A
#
# COMPACT_ATOMS: atom_id res chain seq x y z
N MET A 1 47.73 48.33 -61.67
CA MET A 1 48.21 47.98 -60.32
C MET A 1 47.10 47.26 -59.57
N LYS A 2 47.24 45.94 -59.35
CA LYS A 2 46.28 45.10 -58.60
C LYS A 2 46.61 45.19 -57.11
N LYS A 3 45.65 45.61 -56.27
CA LYS A 3 45.74 45.49 -54.80
C LYS A 3 45.04 44.20 -54.37
N TRP A 4 45.79 43.35 -53.69
CA TRP A 4 45.33 42.10 -53.07
C TRP A 4 44.71 42.40 -51.71
N PHE A 5 43.53 41.81 -51.44
CA PHE A 5 42.92 41.79 -50.12
C PHE A 5 43.56 40.66 -49.30
N PHE A 6 44.27 41.03 -48.24
CA PHE A 6 44.66 40.11 -47.17
C PHE A 6 43.51 40.04 -46.16
N ILE A 7 42.83 38.89 -46.11
CA ILE A 7 41.95 38.54 -44.99
C ILE A 7 42.87 37.98 -43.88
N PRO A 8 42.78 38.44 -42.61
CA PRO A 8 43.68 37.97 -41.57
C PRO A 8 43.32 36.53 -41.19
N SER A 9 44.32 35.65 -41.23
CA SER A 9 44.28 34.23 -40.88
C SER A 9 43.74 33.92 -39.47
N LEU A 10 43.58 34.94 -38.61
CA LEU A 10 43.01 34.82 -37.28
C LEU A 10 41.50 34.54 -37.29
N ILE A 11 40.75 35.10 -38.24
CA ILE A 11 39.28 34.94 -38.31
C ILE A 11 38.92 33.50 -38.71
N PHE A 12 39.71 32.90 -39.62
CA PHE A 12 39.52 31.52 -40.05
C PHE A 12 39.78 30.51 -38.92
N ILE A 13 40.76 30.78 -38.03
CA ILE A 13 41.09 29.91 -36.90
C ILE A 13 40.02 30.00 -35.80
N THR A 14 39.47 31.19 -35.52
CA THR A 14 38.34 31.33 -34.57
C THR A 14 37.05 30.71 -35.07
N ILE A 15 36.78 30.73 -36.39
CA ILE A 15 35.61 30.08 -36.98
C ILE A 15 35.81 28.55 -37.04
N LEU A 16 37.02 28.06 -37.30
CA LEU A 16 37.31 26.62 -37.20
C LEU A 16 37.24 26.10 -35.77
N LEU A 17 37.74 26.83 -34.77
CA LEU A 17 37.65 26.41 -33.36
C LEU A 17 36.21 26.39 -32.85
N SER A 18 35.36 27.32 -33.30
CA SER A 18 33.94 27.31 -32.93
C SER A 18 33.13 26.25 -33.67
N ILE A 19 33.52 25.86 -34.90
CA ILE A 19 32.92 24.72 -35.63
C ILE A 19 33.39 23.36 -35.05
N VAL A 20 34.61 23.28 -34.50
CA VAL A 20 35.11 22.05 -33.83
C VAL A 20 34.52 21.90 -32.42
N LEU A 21 34.25 22.98 -31.69
CA LEU A 21 33.56 22.94 -30.38
C LEU A 21 32.04 22.70 -30.51
N LEU A 22 31.43 23.02 -31.66
CA LEU A 22 30.01 22.73 -31.92
C LEU A 22 29.75 21.30 -32.43
N ASN A 23 30.79 20.51 -32.72
CA ASN A 23 30.69 19.13 -33.24
C ASN A 23 31.01 18.03 -32.21
N GLN A 24 31.02 18.33 -30.90
CA GLN A 24 31.37 17.36 -29.84
C GLN A 24 30.34 17.19 -28.71
N CYS A 25 29.08 17.59 -28.90
CA CYS A 25 27.99 17.13 -28.03
C CYS A 25 27.11 16.18 -28.83
N ASN A 26 27.32 14.87 -28.66
CA ASN A 26 26.34 13.89 -29.11
C ASN A 26 25.01 14.24 -28.40
N PRO A 27 23.89 14.40 -29.11
CA PRO A 27 22.58 14.67 -28.49
C PRO A 27 22.17 13.67 -27.41
N GLU A 28 22.85 12.52 -27.34
CA GLU A 28 22.66 11.45 -26.36
C GLU A 28 23.50 11.60 -25.08
N ASP A 29 24.39 12.59 -24.97
CA ASP A 29 25.31 12.74 -23.83
C ASP A 29 24.90 13.79 -22.81
N TYR A 30 23.74 14.45 -22.96
CA TYR A 30 23.20 15.26 -21.87
C TYR A 30 22.54 14.37 -20.80
N ILE A 31 22.58 14.84 -19.56
CA ILE A 31 22.14 14.07 -18.40
C ILE A 31 20.66 14.32 -18.14
N LEU A 32 19.88 13.24 -18.01
CA LEU A 32 18.48 13.29 -17.56
C LEU A 32 18.36 13.32 -16.05
N TYR A 33 19.25 12.60 -15.37
CA TYR A 33 19.35 12.55 -13.92
C TYR A 33 20.75 12.06 -13.53
N GLN A 34 21.32 12.58 -12.46
CA GLN A 34 22.59 12.15 -11.92
C GLN A 34 22.57 12.14 -10.40
N SER A 35 23.05 11.04 -9.81
CA SER A 35 23.39 10.94 -8.39
C SER A 35 24.81 10.43 -8.22
N SER A 36 25.24 10.22 -6.97
CA SER A 36 26.49 9.52 -6.66
C SER A 36 26.51 8.06 -7.13
N ASP A 37 25.34 7.44 -7.32
CA ASP A 37 25.19 6.00 -7.49
C ASP A 37 24.91 5.59 -8.94
N PHE A 38 24.20 6.43 -9.70
CA PHE A 38 23.90 6.17 -11.10
C PHE A 38 23.60 7.45 -11.91
N THR A 39 23.73 7.34 -13.22
CA THR A 39 23.41 8.41 -14.17
C THR A 39 22.44 7.90 -15.23
N VAL A 40 21.45 8.72 -15.58
CA VAL A 40 20.47 8.47 -16.63
C VAL A 40 20.73 9.40 -17.80
N PHE A 41 20.87 8.83 -18.98
CA PHE A 41 21.03 9.53 -20.26
C PHE A 41 19.83 9.24 -21.19
N PRO A 42 19.64 10.01 -22.28
CA PRO A 42 18.58 9.79 -23.26
C PRO A 42 18.48 8.39 -23.86
N ASN A 43 19.59 7.65 -23.89
CA ASN A 43 19.67 6.29 -24.47
C ASN A 43 20.27 5.24 -23.51
N ARG A 44 20.75 5.59 -22.32
CA ARG A 44 21.45 4.62 -21.45
C ARG A 44 21.34 4.93 -19.95
N ILE A 45 21.61 3.91 -19.15
CA ILE A 45 21.80 3.98 -17.70
C ILE A 45 23.22 3.52 -17.38
N GLU A 46 23.92 4.25 -16.51
CA GLU A 46 25.23 3.89 -15.97
C GLU A 46 25.17 3.80 -14.44
N GLN A 47 25.59 2.68 -13.86
CA GLN A 47 25.69 2.45 -12.42
C GLN A 47 27.00 1.71 -12.11
N GLY A 48 28.02 2.44 -11.66
CA GLY A 48 29.36 1.88 -11.47
C GLY A 48 29.88 1.27 -12.77
N GLU A 49 30.23 -0.01 -12.75
CA GLU A 49 30.71 -0.77 -13.93
C GLU A 49 29.56 -1.29 -14.80
N HIS A 50 28.30 -1.08 -14.38
CA HIS A 50 27.13 -1.59 -15.08
C HIS A 50 26.53 -0.54 -16.00
N THR A 51 26.24 -0.95 -17.23
CA THR A 51 25.66 -0.10 -18.27
C THR A 51 24.55 -0.85 -18.98
N ALA A 52 23.42 -0.18 -19.19
CA ALA A 52 22.38 -0.63 -20.11
C ALA A 52 22.09 0.44 -21.15
N ILE A 53 22.02 0.04 -22.42
CA ILE A 53 21.91 0.93 -23.58
C ILE A 53 20.68 0.52 -24.40
N ALA A 54 19.78 1.47 -24.63
CA ALA A 54 18.70 1.37 -25.59
C ALA A 54 19.20 1.80 -26.97
N HIS A 55 19.42 0.83 -27.86
CA HIS A 55 19.92 1.07 -29.22
C HIS A 55 18.84 1.69 -30.12
N ASN A 56 17.59 1.35 -29.84
CA ASN A 56 16.40 1.90 -30.48
C ASN A 56 15.18 1.61 -29.58
N ASN A 57 13.97 1.93 -30.05
CA ASN A 57 12.74 1.73 -29.28
C ASN A 57 12.33 0.25 -29.08
N SER A 58 13.05 -0.69 -29.69
CA SER A 58 12.75 -2.12 -29.69
C SER A 58 13.92 -3.00 -29.24
N HIS A 59 15.03 -2.42 -28.77
CA HIS A 59 16.23 -3.15 -28.38
C HIS A 59 16.99 -2.45 -27.25
N ILE A 60 17.23 -3.18 -26.16
CA ILE A 60 18.07 -2.75 -25.04
C ILE A 60 19.09 -3.86 -24.74
N SER A 61 20.36 -3.50 -24.57
CA SER A 61 21.40 -4.40 -24.06
C SER A 61 21.83 -3.97 -22.66
N SER A 62 22.09 -4.91 -21.75
CA SER A 62 22.58 -4.64 -20.40
C SER A 62 23.69 -5.60 -20.02
N ASN A 63 24.77 -5.07 -19.44
CA ASN A 63 25.84 -5.90 -18.88
C ASN A 63 25.57 -6.33 -17.42
N TYR A 64 24.44 -5.91 -16.80
CA TYR A 64 24.15 -6.17 -15.38
C TYR A 64 24.25 -7.68 -15.04
N PRO A 65 24.80 -8.08 -13.89
CA PRO A 65 24.96 -9.48 -13.52
C PRO A 65 23.62 -10.18 -13.21
N GLY A 66 23.56 -11.51 -13.38
CA GLY A 66 22.40 -12.32 -13.01
C GLY A 66 21.19 -12.25 -13.96
N LEU A 67 21.30 -11.58 -15.11
CA LEU A 67 20.25 -11.54 -16.12
C LEU A 67 20.14 -12.87 -16.89
N ASN A 68 18.91 -13.27 -17.22
CA ASN A 68 18.64 -14.43 -18.07
C ASN A 68 19.13 -14.24 -19.52
N SER A 69 19.10 -13.00 -20.00
CA SER A 69 19.61 -12.55 -21.30
C SER A 69 20.32 -11.22 -21.12
N LYS A 70 21.38 -10.97 -21.90
CA LYS A 70 22.05 -9.66 -21.95
C LYS A 70 21.35 -8.66 -22.85
N GLU A 71 20.29 -9.07 -23.54
CA GLU A 71 19.50 -8.23 -24.42
C GLU A 71 18.01 -8.48 -24.29
N TRP A 72 17.24 -7.40 -24.38
CA TRP A 72 15.81 -7.40 -24.67
C TRP A 72 15.60 -6.92 -26.10
N GLN A 73 14.91 -7.72 -26.90
CA GLN A 73 14.46 -7.35 -28.24
C GLN A 73 12.96 -7.55 -28.32
N LEU A 74 12.21 -6.54 -28.78
CA LEU A 74 10.77 -6.64 -28.94
C LEU A 74 10.43 -7.76 -29.92
N ASN A 75 9.61 -8.70 -29.47
CA ASN A 75 9.16 -9.83 -30.28
C ASN A 75 7.63 -9.96 -30.35
N THR A 76 6.90 -9.10 -29.64
CA THR A 76 5.43 -9.13 -29.58
C THR A 76 4.80 -7.99 -30.37
N ASN A 77 3.67 -8.26 -31.03
CA ASN A 77 2.92 -7.24 -31.76
C ASN A 77 2.12 -6.34 -30.80
N LEU A 78 2.54 -5.07 -30.69
CA LEU A 78 1.93 -4.08 -29.80
C LEU A 78 0.97 -3.12 -30.51
N SER A 79 0.58 -3.37 -31.76
CA SER A 79 -0.20 -2.42 -32.59
C SER A 79 -1.58 -2.06 -32.02
N LYS A 80 -2.14 -2.88 -31.12
CA LYS A 80 -3.41 -2.63 -30.44
C LYS A 80 -3.32 -1.60 -29.31
N TYR A 81 -2.10 -1.28 -28.86
CA TYR A 81 -1.86 -0.34 -27.77
C TYR A 81 -1.62 1.08 -28.28
N PRO A 82 -1.82 2.11 -27.43
CA PRO A 82 -1.38 3.46 -27.74
C PRO A 82 0.12 3.48 -28.02
N LYS A 83 0.56 4.28 -28.98
CA LYS A 83 1.98 4.41 -29.35
C LYS A 83 2.57 5.65 -28.69
N TYR A 84 3.51 5.46 -27.78
CA TYR A 84 4.28 6.54 -27.18
C TYR A 84 5.57 6.82 -27.98
N GLU A 85 5.86 8.10 -28.20
CA GLU A 85 7.08 8.56 -28.84
C GLU A 85 7.60 9.83 -28.15
N SER A 86 8.91 9.89 -27.94
CA SER A 86 9.65 11.06 -27.46
C SER A 86 11.03 11.16 -28.11
N ASN A 87 11.74 12.27 -27.86
CA ASN A 87 13.14 12.45 -28.25
C ASN A 87 14.13 11.62 -27.40
N HIS A 88 13.67 10.84 -26.43
CA HIS A 88 14.50 9.99 -25.58
C HIS A 88 14.29 8.54 -25.97
N VAL A 89 15.30 7.92 -26.59
CA VAL A 89 15.25 6.52 -27.06
C VAL A 89 14.95 5.57 -25.90
N LEU A 90 15.53 5.85 -24.73
CA LEU A 90 15.34 5.06 -23.51
C LEU A 90 13.87 5.03 -23.07
N LEU A 91 13.18 6.18 -23.06
CA LEU A 91 11.76 6.24 -22.69
C LEU A 91 10.90 5.43 -23.67
N ASN A 92 11.20 5.53 -24.97
CA ASN A 92 10.47 4.82 -26.02
C ASN A 92 10.64 3.30 -25.86
N ALA A 93 11.86 2.84 -25.55
CA ALA A 93 12.18 1.44 -25.34
C ALA A 93 11.52 0.86 -24.08
N ILE A 94 11.58 1.58 -22.95
CA ILE A 94 10.95 1.13 -21.69
C ILE A 94 9.42 1.07 -21.79
N TYR A 95 8.81 1.98 -22.53
CA TYR A 95 7.37 1.91 -22.82
C TYR A 95 7.01 0.62 -23.58
N GLN A 96 7.77 0.27 -24.63
CA GLN A 96 7.53 -0.94 -25.41
C GLN A 96 7.83 -2.22 -24.63
N LEU A 97 8.92 -2.25 -23.85
CA LEU A 97 9.24 -3.35 -22.94
C LEU A 97 8.09 -3.61 -21.98
N SER A 98 7.57 -2.56 -21.35
CA SER A 98 6.48 -2.71 -20.36
C SER A 98 5.17 -3.16 -21.02
N LEU A 99 4.84 -2.69 -22.23
CA LEU A 99 3.68 -3.19 -22.97
C LEU A 99 3.84 -4.65 -23.42
N GLU A 100 5.04 -5.06 -23.81
CA GLU A 100 5.32 -6.46 -24.12
C GLU A 100 5.16 -7.37 -22.89
N GLU A 101 5.58 -6.91 -21.72
CA GLU A 101 5.39 -7.63 -20.46
C GLU A 101 3.91 -7.75 -20.07
N ILE A 102 3.08 -6.74 -20.36
CA ILE A 102 1.62 -6.87 -20.25
C ILE A 102 1.12 -8.03 -21.12
N GLU A 103 1.52 -8.10 -22.39
CA GLU A 103 1.08 -9.18 -23.30
C GLU A 103 1.49 -10.55 -22.77
N LYS A 104 2.74 -10.68 -22.30
CA LYS A 104 3.26 -11.92 -21.72
C LYS A 104 2.54 -12.33 -20.43
N ASN A 105 1.92 -11.38 -19.73
CA ASN A 105 1.12 -11.63 -18.53
C ASN A 105 -0.35 -11.96 -18.82
N ILE A 106 -0.84 -11.89 -20.06
CA ILE A 106 -2.21 -12.30 -20.37
C ILE A 106 -2.28 -13.83 -20.40
N ALA A 107 -3.00 -14.41 -19.45
CA ALA A 107 -3.22 -15.85 -19.36
C ALA A 107 -4.21 -16.35 -20.45
N PRO A 108 -4.21 -17.67 -20.77
CA PRO A 108 -5.08 -18.23 -21.81
C PRO A 108 -6.58 -18.01 -21.60
N ASN A 109 -7.00 -17.87 -20.35
CA ASN A 109 -8.39 -17.56 -19.98
C ASN A 109 -8.71 -16.05 -20.09
N THR A 110 -7.85 -15.24 -20.71
CA THR A 110 -7.95 -13.79 -20.87
C THR A 110 -8.12 -13.01 -19.55
N THR A 111 -7.49 -13.50 -18.48
CA THR A 111 -7.18 -12.70 -17.27
C THR A 111 -5.68 -12.44 -17.18
N PHE A 112 -5.26 -11.56 -16.29
CA PHE A 112 -3.82 -11.38 -16.02
C PHE A 112 -3.28 -12.44 -15.06
N ASN A 113 -2.08 -12.94 -15.35
CA ASN A 113 -1.16 -13.45 -14.34
C ASN A 113 -0.50 -12.25 -13.64
N THR A 114 -0.10 -12.43 -12.37
CA THR A 114 0.52 -11.35 -11.62
C THR A 114 2.00 -11.20 -11.92
N GLY A 115 2.69 -12.22 -12.42
CA GLY A 115 4.06 -12.11 -12.93
C GLY A 115 4.53 -13.43 -13.52
N GLU A 116 5.80 -13.52 -13.92
CA GLU A 116 6.39 -14.77 -14.43
C GLU A 116 6.27 -15.94 -13.46
N LYS A 117 6.53 -15.73 -12.17
CA LYS A 117 6.44 -16.78 -11.14
C LYS A 117 5.05 -16.88 -10.51
N TRP A 118 4.18 -15.91 -10.78
CA TRP A 118 2.90 -15.77 -10.11
C TRP A 118 1.74 -15.92 -11.10
N ASN A 119 1.28 -17.16 -11.25
CA ASN A 119 0.14 -17.46 -12.10
C ASN A 119 -1.18 -17.11 -11.39
N GLY A 120 -2.16 -16.66 -12.18
CA GLY A 120 -3.51 -16.33 -11.69
C GLY A 120 -3.65 -14.89 -11.20
N VAL A 121 -4.87 -14.56 -10.80
CA VAL A 121 -5.24 -13.20 -10.39
C VAL A 121 -5.21 -13.09 -8.86
N TRP A 122 -4.48 -12.10 -8.37
CA TRP A 122 -4.52 -11.63 -6.98
C TRP A 122 -5.23 -10.29 -6.94
N THR A 123 -6.10 -10.10 -5.94
CA THR A 123 -6.99 -8.94 -5.78
C THR A 123 -6.20 -7.64 -5.72
N ARG A 124 -5.12 -7.56 -4.95
CA ARG A 124 -4.35 -6.31 -4.79
C ARG A 124 -3.53 -6.00 -6.01
N ASP A 125 -2.79 -6.98 -6.53
CA ASP A 125 -1.94 -6.87 -7.70
C ASP A 125 -2.72 -6.32 -8.90
N ILE A 126 -3.85 -6.95 -9.24
CA ILE A 126 -4.68 -6.48 -10.35
C ILE A 126 -5.23 -5.09 -10.06
N SER A 127 -5.67 -4.82 -8.83
CA SER A 127 -6.33 -3.55 -8.51
C SER A 127 -5.37 -2.37 -8.60
N TYR A 128 -4.21 -2.45 -7.96
CA TYR A 128 -3.19 -1.42 -8.04
C TYR A 128 -2.69 -1.23 -9.48
N SER A 129 -2.56 -2.31 -10.26
CA SER A 129 -2.15 -2.25 -11.67
C SER A 129 -3.19 -1.55 -12.56
N VAL A 130 -4.49 -1.82 -12.33
CA VAL A 130 -5.59 -1.18 -13.04
C VAL A 130 -5.61 0.32 -12.80
N ILE A 131 -5.42 0.73 -11.55
CA ILE A 131 -5.34 2.14 -11.17
C ILE A 131 -4.14 2.82 -11.83
N LEU A 132 -2.98 2.17 -11.87
CA LEU A 132 -1.76 2.75 -12.46
C LEU A 132 -1.86 2.89 -13.98
N ALA A 133 -2.23 1.82 -14.70
CA ALA A 133 -2.20 1.82 -16.17
C ALA A 133 -3.21 0.88 -16.86
N LEU A 134 -3.62 -0.25 -16.25
CA LEU A 134 -4.37 -1.27 -17.02
C LEU A 134 -5.81 -0.85 -17.36
N ALA A 135 -6.39 0.13 -16.66
CA ALA A 135 -7.66 0.75 -17.07
C ALA A 135 -7.55 1.49 -18.41
N ILE A 136 -6.33 1.90 -18.80
CA ILE A 136 -6.02 2.63 -20.02
C ILE A 136 -5.66 1.64 -21.14
N THR A 137 -4.77 0.68 -20.86
CA THR A 137 -4.23 -0.21 -21.89
C THR A 137 -5.12 -1.43 -22.16
N ASN A 138 -5.76 -2.00 -21.13
CA ASN A 138 -6.45 -3.30 -21.20
C ASN A 138 -7.75 -3.33 -20.38
N PRO A 139 -8.72 -2.42 -20.62
CA PRO A 139 -9.90 -2.31 -19.78
C PRO A 139 -10.73 -3.60 -19.70
N GLU A 140 -10.92 -4.32 -20.81
CA GLU A 140 -11.77 -5.52 -20.83
C GLU A 140 -11.13 -6.73 -20.11
N ILE A 141 -9.82 -6.94 -20.29
CA ILE A 141 -9.07 -7.96 -19.54
C ILE A 141 -9.06 -7.62 -18.05
N SER A 142 -8.95 -6.33 -17.72
CA SER A 142 -9.01 -5.83 -16.35
C SER A 142 -10.37 -6.09 -15.69
N LYS A 143 -11.48 -5.78 -16.37
CA LYS A 143 -12.85 -6.10 -15.90
C LYS A 143 -12.99 -7.59 -15.61
N LYS A 144 -12.53 -8.45 -16.53
CA LYS A 144 -12.58 -9.91 -16.36
C LYS A 144 -11.72 -10.40 -15.19
N SER A 145 -10.52 -9.85 -15.04
CA SER A 145 -9.60 -10.19 -13.95
C SER A 145 -10.17 -9.76 -12.59
N LEU A 146 -10.73 -8.56 -12.48
CA LEU A 146 -11.42 -8.11 -11.26
C LEU A 146 -12.60 -9.00 -10.90
N LEU A 147 -13.44 -9.39 -11.87
CA LEU A 147 -14.58 -10.29 -11.63
C LEU A 147 -14.15 -11.71 -11.21
N LYS A 148 -12.94 -12.15 -11.57
CA LYS A 148 -12.37 -13.41 -11.05
C LYS A 148 -12.17 -13.37 -9.53
N LYS A 149 -12.06 -12.18 -8.95
CA LYS A 149 -11.91 -11.92 -7.51
C LYS A 149 -13.22 -11.53 -6.84
N VAL A 150 -14.34 -12.01 -7.38
CA VAL A 150 -15.67 -11.84 -6.78
C VAL A 150 -16.27 -13.22 -6.53
N LYS A 151 -16.76 -13.44 -5.30
CA LYS A 151 -17.46 -14.66 -4.91
C LYS A 151 -18.74 -14.27 -4.17
N GLN A 152 -19.88 -14.81 -4.58
CA GLN A 152 -21.20 -14.51 -4.00
C GLN A 152 -21.51 -13.00 -3.92
N GLY A 153 -21.11 -12.24 -4.94
CA GLY A 153 -21.34 -10.79 -4.98
C GLY A 153 -20.53 -9.99 -3.96
N LYS A 154 -19.43 -10.54 -3.46
CA LYS A 154 -18.48 -9.90 -2.54
C LYS A 154 -17.06 -10.01 -3.06
N ILE A 155 -16.23 -9.03 -2.76
CA ILE A 155 -14.82 -8.98 -3.16
C ILE A 155 -14.05 -10.02 -2.33
N VAL A 156 -13.17 -10.77 -2.99
CA VAL A 156 -12.33 -11.79 -2.37
C VAL A 156 -11.07 -11.14 -1.79
N GLN A 157 -10.80 -11.38 -0.51
CA GLN A 157 -9.46 -11.20 0.04
C GLN A 157 -8.62 -12.45 -0.30
N ASP A 158 -7.40 -12.24 -0.78
CA ASP A 158 -6.46 -13.33 -1.08
C ASP A 158 -6.00 -14.04 0.19
N THR A 159 -5.48 -15.27 0.05
CA THR A 159 -4.93 -16.03 1.18
C THR A 159 -3.78 -15.28 1.87
N GLY A 160 -3.64 -15.44 3.18
CA GLY A 160 -2.60 -14.75 3.94
C GLY A 160 -2.69 -15.01 5.44
N THR A 161 -2.09 -14.11 6.23
CA THR A 161 -1.96 -14.18 7.69
C THR A 161 -3.27 -14.58 8.39
N GLY A 162 -3.21 -15.61 9.24
CA GLY A 162 -4.31 -16.06 10.09
C GLY A 162 -5.52 -16.63 9.35
N GLY A 163 -5.39 -16.96 8.07
CA GLY A 163 -6.51 -17.33 7.21
C GLY A 163 -7.19 -16.13 6.56
N SER A 164 -6.43 -15.03 6.43
CA SER A 164 -6.79 -13.82 5.71
C SER A 164 -8.00 -13.11 6.35
N TRP A 165 -9.00 -12.70 5.56
CA TRP A 165 -10.10 -11.90 6.09
C TRP A 165 -10.85 -12.60 7.24
N PRO A 166 -11.08 -11.89 8.37
CA PRO A 166 -10.94 -10.45 8.54
C PRO A 166 -9.59 -9.93 9.06
N VAL A 167 -8.56 -10.78 9.23
CA VAL A 167 -7.21 -10.33 9.63
C VAL A 167 -6.65 -9.30 8.64
N SER A 168 -6.78 -9.57 7.35
CA SER A 168 -6.52 -8.59 6.29
C SER A 168 -7.86 -8.11 5.71
N SER A 169 -8.00 -6.80 5.48
CA SER A 169 -9.25 -6.17 5.01
C SER A 169 -9.05 -5.25 3.81
N ASP A 170 -7.85 -5.24 3.24
CA ASP A 170 -7.43 -4.31 2.19
C ASP A 170 -7.87 -4.72 0.77
N ARG A 171 -8.59 -5.84 0.61
CA ARG A 171 -9.28 -6.22 -0.63
C ARG A 171 -10.14 -5.09 -1.23
N MET A 172 -10.54 -4.13 -0.41
CA MET A 172 -11.38 -3.01 -0.81
C MET A 172 -10.70 -2.09 -1.83
N ILE A 173 -9.39 -2.20 -2.06
CA ILE A 173 -8.69 -1.52 -3.17
C ILE A 173 -9.29 -1.87 -4.54
N TRP A 174 -9.91 -3.06 -4.65
CA TRP A 174 -10.69 -3.49 -5.81
C TRP A 174 -11.76 -2.47 -6.22
N SER A 175 -12.37 -1.77 -5.25
CA SER A 175 -13.38 -0.75 -5.53
C SER A 175 -12.82 0.43 -6.32
N THR A 176 -11.62 0.89 -5.99
CA THR A 176 -10.92 1.97 -6.69
C THR A 176 -10.56 1.56 -8.11
N ALA A 177 -10.08 0.33 -8.30
CA ALA A 177 -9.81 -0.22 -9.63
C ALA A 177 -11.07 -0.33 -10.49
N ALA A 178 -12.17 -0.82 -9.91
CA ALA A 178 -13.46 -0.91 -10.60
C ALA A 178 -14.00 0.48 -10.98
N TRP A 179 -13.81 1.48 -10.12
CA TRP A 179 -14.13 2.87 -10.44
C TRP A 179 -13.26 3.44 -11.56
N GLU A 180 -11.95 3.17 -11.54
CA GLU A 180 -11.05 3.62 -12.61
C GLU A 180 -11.47 3.09 -13.99
N LEU A 181 -11.90 1.82 -14.06
CA LEU A 181 -12.44 1.23 -15.30
C LEU A 181 -13.72 1.89 -15.76
N TYR A 182 -14.62 2.28 -14.85
CA TYR A 182 -15.80 3.05 -15.24
C TYR A 182 -15.40 4.40 -15.83
N LYS A 183 -14.49 5.12 -15.17
CA LYS A 183 -14.04 6.44 -15.65
C LYS A 183 -13.35 6.36 -17.01
N SER A 184 -12.61 5.30 -17.30
CA SER A 184 -11.94 5.13 -18.59
C SER A 184 -12.84 4.63 -19.72
N THR A 185 -13.85 3.79 -19.40
CA THR A 185 -14.70 3.12 -20.40
C THR A 185 -16.10 3.72 -20.58
N GLY A 186 -16.63 4.42 -19.57
CA GLY A 186 -18.02 4.91 -19.56
C GLY A 186 -19.08 3.81 -19.39
N ASP A 187 -18.68 2.57 -19.10
CA ASP A 187 -19.57 1.41 -19.07
C ASP A 187 -20.55 1.44 -17.88
N MET A 188 -21.81 1.79 -18.15
CA MET A 188 -22.88 1.88 -17.15
C MET A 188 -23.33 0.52 -16.62
N ASP A 189 -23.20 -0.57 -17.38
CA ASP A 189 -23.56 -1.91 -16.91
C ASP A 189 -22.51 -2.44 -15.94
N TRP A 190 -21.24 -2.17 -16.25
CA TRP A 190 -20.14 -2.35 -15.29
C TRP A 190 -20.42 -1.59 -14.00
N LEU A 191 -20.71 -0.28 -14.08
CA LEU A 191 -21.00 0.56 -12.91
C LEU A 191 -22.11 -0.03 -12.03
N ARG A 192 -23.27 -0.36 -12.62
CA ARG A 192 -24.42 -0.94 -11.90
C ARG A 192 -24.06 -2.24 -11.20
N LYS A 193 -23.31 -3.11 -11.86
CA LYS A 193 -22.90 -4.40 -11.31
C LYS A 193 -21.92 -4.24 -10.14
N VAL A 194 -20.87 -3.44 -10.34
CA VAL A 194 -19.80 -3.32 -9.33
C VAL A 194 -20.22 -2.52 -8.10
N TYR A 195 -21.17 -1.59 -8.24
CA TYR A 195 -21.75 -0.88 -7.10
C TYR A 195 -22.25 -1.84 -6.02
N PHE A 196 -23.03 -2.86 -6.39
CA PHE A 196 -23.55 -3.83 -5.42
C PHE A 196 -22.46 -4.73 -4.83
N ILE A 197 -21.44 -5.08 -5.62
CA ILE A 197 -20.31 -5.89 -5.15
C ILE A 197 -19.52 -5.13 -4.07
N ILE A 198 -19.22 -3.85 -4.33
CA ILE A 198 -18.49 -2.98 -3.40
C ILE A 198 -19.36 -2.73 -2.16
N LYS A 199 -20.65 -2.44 -2.35
CA LYS A 199 -21.59 -2.19 -1.25
C LYS A 199 -21.67 -3.39 -0.31
N ASN A 200 -21.89 -4.59 -0.85
CA ASN A 200 -22.02 -5.81 -0.04
C ASN A 200 -20.73 -6.11 0.75
N SER A 201 -19.56 -5.85 0.15
CA SER A 201 -18.27 -6.05 0.83
C SER A 201 -18.03 -5.02 1.92
N THR A 202 -18.38 -3.75 1.66
CA THR A 202 -18.28 -2.66 2.64
C THR A 202 -19.22 -2.91 3.82
N GLU A 203 -20.45 -3.36 3.58
CA GLU A 203 -21.39 -3.68 4.67
C GLU A 203 -20.89 -4.80 5.57
N ASP A 204 -20.23 -5.83 5.03
CA ASP A 204 -19.56 -6.84 5.86
C ASP A 204 -18.45 -6.21 6.71
N ASP A 205 -17.61 -5.39 6.09
CA ASP A 205 -16.47 -4.77 6.77
C ASP A 205 -16.91 -3.77 7.86
N LEU A 206 -18.00 -3.04 7.66
CA LEU A 206 -18.59 -2.17 8.68
C LEU A 206 -19.13 -2.91 9.91
N ASN A 207 -19.42 -4.20 9.78
CA ASN A 207 -19.80 -5.03 10.92
C ASN A 207 -18.57 -5.70 11.56
N VAL A 208 -17.59 -6.12 10.77
CA VAL A 208 -16.51 -7.01 11.25
C VAL A 208 -15.21 -6.27 11.59
N VAL A 209 -14.83 -5.25 10.83
CA VAL A 209 -13.53 -4.57 10.96
C VAL A 209 -13.65 -3.08 11.33
N TRP A 210 -14.80 -2.44 11.19
CA TRP A 210 -14.97 -1.07 11.67
C TRP A 210 -15.03 -0.99 13.19
N ASP A 211 -14.14 -0.21 13.79
CA ASP A 211 -14.14 0.04 15.23
C ASP A 211 -14.94 1.30 15.55
N TYR A 212 -16.10 1.13 16.19
CA TYR A 212 -17.02 2.23 16.53
C TYR A 212 -16.50 3.15 17.65
N GLN A 213 -15.45 2.76 18.40
CA GLN A 213 -14.84 3.59 19.43
C GLN A 213 -13.67 4.40 18.87
N LYS A 214 -12.90 3.82 17.95
CA LYS A 214 -11.74 4.45 17.33
C LYS A 214 -12.08 5.17 16.01
N TYR A 215 -13.21 4.85 15.40
CA TYR A 215 -13.59 5.30 14.05
C TYR A 215 -12.48 5.03 13.02
N LEU A 216 -11.90 3.83 13.10
CA LEU A 216 -10.84 3.32 12.22
C LEU A 216 -11.17 1.88 11.81
N PHE A 217 -10.62 1.44 10.69
CA PHE A 217 -10.79 0.06 10.19
C PHE A 217 -9.66 -0.85 10.66
N LYS A 218 -10.00 -1.97 11.28
CA LYS A 218 -9.07 -3.03 11.68
C LYS A 218 -8.49 -3.77 10.48
N GLY A 219 -7.28 -4.29 10.65
CA GLY A 219 -6.69 -5.29 9.78
C GLY A 219 -5.30 -4.92 9.27
N GLU A 220 -4.63 -5.93 8.71
CA GLU A 220 -3.26 -5.92 8.20
C GLU A 220 -2.98 -4.79 7.20
N SER A 221 -1.72 -4.37 7.13
CA SER A 221 -1.23 -3.36 6.20
C SER A 221 -1.39 -3.82 4.76
N SER A 222 -1.81 -2.91 3.89
CA SER A 222 -2.00 -3.23 2.48
C SER A 222 -0.69 -3.69 1.85
N PHE A 223 -0.76 -4.73 1.01
CA PHE A 223 0.34 -5.47 0.33
C PHE A 223 1.44 -6.06 1.24
N LEU A 224 1.62 -5.57 2.46
CA LEU A 224 2.64 -6.01 3.42
C LEU A 224 2.20 -7.26 4.20
N ASP A 225 1.66 -8.25 3.48
CA ASP A 225 0.90 -9.39 4.01
C ASP A 225 1.75 -10.59 4.47
N TRP A 226 3.08 -10.43 4.46
CA TRP A 226 3.99 -11.36 5.10
C TRP A 226 4.37 -10.81 6.48
N ARG A 227 3.63 -11.21 7.52
CA ARG A 227 3.71 -10.58 8.85
C ARG A 227 5.12 -10.45 9.41
N GLU A 228 5.97 -11.47 9.21
CA GLU A 228 7.33 -11.53 9.74
C GLU A 228 8.24 -10.45 9.13
N GLN A 229 7.81 -9.85 8.01
CA GLN A 229 8.53 -8.80 7.31
C GLN A 229 8.15 -7.38 7.73
N SER A 230 7.02 -7.18 8.41
CA SER A 230 6.43 -5.84 8.57
C SER A 230 5.93 -5.53 9.99
N TYR A 231 5.86 -6.54 10.85
CA TYR A 231 5.37 -6.44 12.23
C TYR A 231 6.42 -6.92 13.24
N PRO A 232 6.39 -6.46 14.50
CA PRO A 232 7.22 -7.04 15.55
C PRO A 232 6.89 -8.51 15.75
N LYS A 233 7.92 -9.32 16.05
CA LYS A 233 7.83 -10.79 16.12
C LYS A 233 6.76 -11.31 17.09
N TRP A 234 6.44 -10.56 18.13
CA TRP A 234 5.45 -10.95 19.13
C TRP A 234 4.00 -10.86 18.63
N MET A 235 3.72 -10.09 17.57
CA MET A 235 2.36 -9.94 17.07
C MET A 235 1.87 -11.23 16.41
N GLU A 236 0.80 -11.76 16.98
CA GLU A 236 0.03 -12.87 16.41
C GLU A 236 -0.99 -12.34 15.39
N PRO A 237 -1.58 -13.19 14.54
CA PRO A 237 -2.61 -12.76 13.59
C PRO A 237 -3.77 -11.98 14.22
N ILE A 238 -4.11 -12.26 15.49
CA ILE A 238 -5.17 -11.53 16.20
C ILE A 238 -4.75 -10.12 16.62
N ASP A 239 -3.45 -9.92 16.93
CA ASP A 239 -2.90 -8.59 17.20
C ASP A 239 -2.86 -7.77 15.90
N ILE A 240 -2.51 -8.40 14.78
CA ILE A 240 -2.52 -7.77 13.44
C ILE A 240 -3.94 -7.38 13.04
N TYR A 241 -4.93 -8.26 13.24
CA TYR A 241 -6.35 -7.90 13.08
C TYR A 241 -6.70 -6.64 13.87
N ASN A 242 -6.28 -6.53 15.13
CA ASN A 242 -6.61 -5.37 15.97
C ASN A 242 -5.79 -4.10 15.66
N SER A 243 -4.85 -4.13 14.72
CA SER A 243 -4.07 -2.94 14.33
C SER A 243 -4.80 -2.05 13.31
N TYR A 244 -4.43 -0.77 13.27
CA TYR A 244 -4.97 0.24 12.34
C TYR A 244 -3.87 0.75 11.40
N ASN A 245 -3.76 0.15 10.21
CA ASN A 245 -2.65 0.41 9.28
C ASN A 245 -2.93 1.50 8.25
N LEU A 246 -2.00 2.44 8.06
CA LEU A 246 -2.16 3.65 7.25
C LEU A 246 -2.71 3.36 5.83
N GLY A 247 -2.01 2.54 5.05
CA GLY A 247 -2.46 2.17 3.70
C GLY A 247 -3.84 1.53 3.68
N THR A 248 -4.16 0.66 4.65
CA THR A 248 -5.48 0.01 4.76
C THR A 248 -6.58 1.02 5.11
N GLN A 249 -6.29 2.03 5.95
CA GLN A 249 -7.24 3.11 6.20
C GLN A 249 -7.52 3.92 4.94
N ALA A 250 -6.48 4.29 4.19
CA ALA A 250 -6.62 5.03 2.95
C ALA A 250 -7.48 4.26 1.93
N VAL A 251 -7.26 2.94 1.84
CA VAL A 251 -8.05 2.03 0.98
C VAL A 251 -9.52 2.04 1.36
N HIS A 252 -9.86 1.90 2.65
CA HIS A 252 -11.26 1.94 3.11
C HIS A 252 -11.90 3.32 2.89
N TYR A 253 -11.17 4.41 3.17
CA TYR A 253 -11.64 5.76 2.89
C TYR A 253 -11.99 5.93 1.41
N GLN A 254 -11.08 5.55 0.51
CA GLN A 254 -11.32 5.68 -0.91
C GLN A 254 -12.46 4.77 -1.39
N SER A 255 -12.64 3.60 -0.78
CA SER A 255 -13.76 2.72 -1.09
C SER A 255 -15.11 3.35 -0.77
N LEU A 256 -15.23 4.02 0.40
CA LEU A 256 -16.40 4.79 0.78
C LEU A 256 -16.65 5.95 -0.21
N GLN A 257 -15.60 6.67 -0.60
CA GLN A 257 -15.69 7.73 -1.61
C GLN A 257 -16.19 7.21 -2.96
N VAL A 258 -15.72 6.03 -3.38
CA VAL A 258 -16.17 5.36 -4.61
C VAL A 258 -17.65 5.00 -4.50
N LEU A 259 -18.08 4.38 -3.39
CA LEU A 259 -19.49 4.03 -3.18
C LEU A 259 -20.40 5.26 -3.24
N MET A 260 -20.00 6.36 -2.60
CA MET A 260 -20.74 7.61 -2.63
C MET A 260 -20.85 8.16 -4.05
N LYS A 261 -19.74 8.17 -4.82
CA LYS A 261 -19.73 8.66 -6.21
C LYS A 261 -20.59 7.81 -7.13
N MET A 262 -20.44 6.48 -7.07
CA MET A 262 -21.27 5.54 -7.83
C MET A 262 -22.74 5.64 -7.43
N GLY A 263 -23.02 5.69 -6.13
CA GLY A 263 -24.38 5.78 -5.59
C GLY A 263 -25.11 7.05 -6.05
N LYS A 264 -24.43 8.20 -6.06
CA LYS A 264 -24.98 9.46 -6.60
C LYS A 264 -25.35 9.33 -8.07
N ILE A 265 -24.50 8.73 -8.90
CA ILE A 265 -24.80 8.49 -10.33
C ILE A 265 -26.02 7.56 -10.49
N LEU A 266 -26.15 6.56 -9.60
CA LEU A 266 -27.22 5.56 -9.64
C LEU A 266 -28.49 5.96 -8.84
N GLY A 267 -28.55 7.16 -8.26
CA GLY A 267 -29.67 7.61 -7.44
C GLY A 267 -29.90 6.78 -6.17
N LYS A 268 -28.82 6.37 -5.49
CA LYS A 268 -28.86 5.60 -4.23
C LYS A 268 -28.59 6.48 -3.02
N ASP A 269 -29.13 6.07 -1.87
CA ASP A 269 -28.78 6.68 -0.59
C ASP A 269 -27.33 6.32 -0.21
N VAL A 270 -26.57 7.35 0.15
CA VAL A 270 -25.15 7.28 0.47
C VAL A 270 -24.81 7.96 1.80
N GLN A 271 -25.80 8.44 2.56
CA GLN A 271 -25.57 9.23 3.78
C GLN A 271 -24.74 8.46 4.80
N LYS A 272 -25.08 7.18 5.03
CA LYS A 272 -24.31 6.29 5.91
C LYS A 272 -22.81 6.26 5.57
N TYR A 273 -22.47 6.17 4.28
CA TYR A 273 -21.08 6.10 3.85
C TYR A 273 -20.37 7.44 3.97
N GLN A 274 -21.11 8.54 3.77
CA GLN A 274 -20.59 9.89 3.99
C GLN A 274 -20.20 10.07 5.46
N ASP A 275 -21.10 9.79 6.40
CA ASP A 275 -20.87 9.96 7.85
C ASP A 275 -19.64 9.16 8.31
N ILE A 276 -19.52 7.90 7.86
CA ILE A 276 -18.39 7.03 8.19
C ILE A 276 -17.09 7.56 7.55
N SER A 277 -17.14 8.04 6.31
CA SER A 277 -15.95 8.57 5.63
C SER A 277 -15.41 9.83 6.30
N GLU A 278 -16.29 10.69 6.82
CA GLU A 278 -15.93 11.90 7.57
C GLU A 278 -15.32 11.52 8.92
N ALA A 279 -15.95 10.61 9.66
CA ALA A 279 -15.42 10.11 10.93
C ALA A 279 -14.04 9.45 10.78
N LEU A 280 -13.87 8.64 9.73
CA LEU A 280 -12.60 8.01 9.37
C LEU A 280 -11.54 9.07 9.06
N LYS A 281 -11.81 9.97 8.11
CA LYS A 281 -10.84 11.02 7.72
C LYS A 281 -10.38 11.86 8.91
N ASN A 282 -11.29 12.23 9.81
CA ASN A 282 -10.96 12.97 11.02
C ASN A 282 -10.06 12.15 11.94
N SER A 283 -10.43 10.90 12.24
CA SER A 283 -9.65 10.02 13.12
C SER A 283 -8.26 9.69 12.57
N LEU A 284 -8.10 9.56 11.25
CA LEU A 284 -6.80 9.37 10.61
C LEU A 284 -5.87 10.56 10.84
N ASN A 285 -6.37 11.77 10.57
CA ASN A 285 -5.60 13.00 10.69
C ASN A 285 -5.26 13.37 12.14
N GLU A 286 -6.05 12.88 13.10
CA GLU A 286 -5.82 13.05 14.53
C GLU A 286 -4.84 12.01 15.09
N LYS A 287 -5.04 10.73 14.76
CA LYS A 287 -4.42 9.62 15.50
C LYS A 287 -3.15 9.05 14.87
N LEU A 288 -2.95 9.27 13.56
CA LEU A 288 -1.78 8.76 12.83
C LEU A 288 -0.79 9.85 12.42
N TRP A 289 -1.18 11.13 12.43
CA TRP A 289 -0.28 12.23 12.05
C TRP A 289 0.81 12.44 13.10
N LEU A 290 2.07 12.54 12.68
CA LEU A 290 3.21 12.84 13.55
C LEU A 290 3.68 14.28 13.28
N PRO A 291 3.30 15.28 14.10
CA PRO A 291 3.63 16.68 13.83
C PRO A 291 5.14 16.95 13.69
N GLU A 292 5.96 16.31 14.52
CA GLU A 292 7.42 16.50 14.52
C GLU A 292 8.09 15.88 13.30
N LYS A 293 7.51 14.80 12.76
CA LYS A 293 8.04 14.08 11.60
C LYS A 293 7.44 14.57 10.28
N LYS A 294 6.28 15.24 10.35
CA LYS A 294 5.53 15.78 9.20
C LYS A 294 5.12 14.74 8.16
N TYR A 295 4.84 13.54 8.65
CA TYR A 295 4.26 12.43 7.91
C TYR A 295 3.37 11.61 8.87
N PHE A 296 2.68 10.60 8.37
CA PHE A 296 1.84 9.68 9.16
C PHE A 296 2.63 8.45 9.65
N GLY A 297 2.35 8.01 10.89
CA GLY A 297 2.89 6.76 11.41
C GLY A 297 2.31 5.52 10.72
N GLN A 298 3.11 4.46 10.67
CA GLN A 298 2.83 3.20 9.95
C GLN A 298 1.49 2.57 10.36
N TYR A 299 1.26 2.45 11.67
CA TYR A 299 0.05 1.88 12.26
C TYR A 299 -0.05 2.10 13.77
N LEU A 300 -1.29 2.07 14.29
CA LEU A 300 -1.57 1.90 15.72
C LEU A 300 -1.69 0.41 16.05
N TYR A 301 -0.99 -0.06 17.09
CA TYR A 301 -0.95 -1.47 17.48
C TYR A 301 -0.75 -1.63 19.00
N GLY A 302 -1.01 -2.82 19.50
CA GLY A 302 -1.07 -3.13 20.93
C GLY A 302 -2.27 -4.03 21.21
N ARG A 303 -2.66 -4.14 22.49
CA ARG A 303 -3.83 -4.93 22.90
C ARG A 303 -4.87 -4.02 23.55
N LYS A 304 -4.65 -3.60 24.80
CA LYS A 304 -5.64 -2.79 25.54
C LYS A 304 -5.42 -1.31 25.30
N ASN A 305 -4.17 -0.88 25.34
CA ASN A 305 -3.73 0.44 24.93
C ASN A 305 -2.92 0.28 23.65
N GLN A 306 -3.28 1.07 22.64
CA GLN A 306 -2.60 1.04 21.35
C GLN A 306 -1.69 2.24 21.25
N LEU A 307 -0.49 1.99 20.75
CA LEU A 307 0.54 2.98 20.54
C LEU A 307 0.87 3.09 19.04
N LEU A 308 1.30 4.27 18.63
CA LEU A 308 1.64 4.56 17.24
C LEU A 308 3.07 4.08 16.94
N SER A 309 3.22 3.25 15.90
CA SER A 309 4.51 3.04 15.23
C SER A 309 4.86 4.31 14.47
N ASP A 310 6.00 4.93 14.81
CA ASP A 310 6.47 6.19 14.21
C ASP A 310 7.23 5.99 12.88
N LYS A 311 7.38 4.73 12.45
CA LYS A 311 7.90 4.36 11.14
C LYS A 311 7.01 4.96 10.04
N SER A 312 7.60 5.32 8.90
CA SER A 312 6.83 5.72 7.72
C SER A 312 6.39 4.49 6.90
N GLU A 313 5.30 4.61 6.15
CA GLU A 313 4.81 3.59 5.20
C GLU A 313 4.48 4.25 3.85
N THR A 314 5.33 4.04 2.85
CA THR A 314 5.36 4.89 1.66
C THR A 314 4.08 4.81 0.82
N LEU A 315 3.48 3.62 0.66
CA LEU A 315 2.26 3.50 -0.15
C LEU A 315 1.12 4.26 0.54
N GLY A 316 0.91 4.05 1.84
CA GLY A 316 -0.04 4.80 2.65
C GLY A 316 0.13 6.30 2.54
N GLU A 317 1.36 6.81 2.71
CA GLU A 317 1.68 8.23 2.53
C GLU A 317 1.27 8.76 1.14
N ALA A 318 1.63 8.03 0.09
CA ALA A 318 1.26 8.40 -1.27
C ALA A 318 -0.27 8.44 -1.46
N LEU A 319 -0.99 7.49 -0.86
CA LEU A 319 -2.46 7.42 -0.93
C LEU A 319 -3.14 8.54 -0.15
N MET A 320 -2.58 8.99 0.98
CA MET A 320 -3.07 10.15 1.73
C MET A 320 -3.08 11.42 0.87
N VAL A 321 -2.07 11.56 0.00
CA VAL A 321 -1.96 12.65 -0.99
C VAL A 321 -2.91 12.44 -2.17
N LEU A 322 -2.86 11.28 -2.82
CA LEU A 322 -3.60 11.03 -4.06
C LEU A 322 -5.12 11.07 -3.90
N TRP A 323 -5.63 10.80 -2.71
CA TRP A 323 -7.06 10.76 -2.42
C TRP A 323 -7.54 11.89 -1.51
N ASP A 324 -6.73 12.94 -1.35
CA ASP A 324 -7.08 14.16 -0.61
C ASP A 324 -7.58 13.86 0.82
N ILE A 325 -6.94 12.89 1.49
CA ILE A 325 -7.27 12.49 2.87
C ILE A 325 -6.73 13.51 3.87
N THR A 326 -5.68 14.23 3.50
CA THR A 326 -5.12 15.35 4.25
C THR A 326 -5.15 16.65 3.41
N ASN A 327 -4.91 17.79 4.04
CA ASN A 327 -4.92 19.10 3.39
C ASN A 327 -3.66 19.34 2.53
N GLU A 328 -3.72 20.30 1.59
CA GLU A 328 -2.64 20.57 0.63
C GLU A 328 -1.29 20.93 1.27
N GLU A 329 -1.28 21.54 2.45
CA GLU A 329 -0.05 21.87 3.18
C GLU A 329 0.63 20.58 3.66
N ARG A 330 -0.10 19.74 4.40
CA ARG A 330 0.38 18.43 4.84
C ARG A 330 0.75 17.52 3.67
N GLN A 331 0.04 17.59 2.54
CA GLN A 331 0.40 16.83 1.35
C GLN A 331 1.83 17.17 0.87
N LYS A 332 2.20 18.45 0.84
CA LYS A 332 3.56 18.89 0.48
C LYS A 332 4.58 18.49 1.54
N GLU A 333 4.20 18.58 2.80
CA GLU A 333 5.04 18.15 3.92
C GLU A 333 5.38 16.66 3.81
N ILE A 334 4.41 15.78 3.57
CA ILE A 334 4.61 14.34 3.38
C ILE A 334 5.69 14.08 2.33
N ILE A 335 5.52 14.63 1.12
CA ILE A 335 6.46 14.38 0.03
C ILE A 335 7.87 14.89 0.34
N SER A 336 7.99 15.95 1.14
CA SER A 336 9.28 16.55 1.48
C SER A 336 9.95 15.90 2.69
N ASN A 337 9.19 15.23 3.58
CA ASN A 337 9.69 14.74 4.88
C ASN A 337 9.67 13.22 5.03
N THR A 338 8.85 12.47 4.28
CA THR A 338 8.89 11.00 4.34
C THR A 338 10.26 10.50 3.86
N PRO A 339 10.96 9.64 4.63
CA PRO A 339 12.26 9.11 4.26
C PRO A 339 12.25 8.34 2.93
N VAL A 340 13.14 8.72 2.02
CA VAL A 340 13.41 8.01 0.76
C VAL A 340 14.89 7.64 0.65
N THR A 341 15.27 6.67 -0.17
CA THR A 341 16.67 6.19 -0.27
C THR A 341 17.25 6.30 -1.68
N LYS A 342 18.57 6.10 -1.81
CA LYS A 342 19.31 6.30 -3.07
C LYS A 342 18.71 5.58 -4.29
N PHE A 343 18.18 4.37 -4.09
CA PHE A 343 17.67 3.50 -5.16
C PHE A 343 16.14 3.43 -5.26
N GLY A 344 15.42 4.24 -4.47
CA GLY A 344 13.97 4.30 -4.47
C GLY A 344 13.34 4.43 -3.09
N THR A 345 12.01 4.46 -3.05
CA THR A 345 11.25 4.52 -1.80
C THR A 345 11.27 3.16 -1.10
N PRO A 346 11.62 3.09 0.19
CA PRO A 346 11.45 1.85 0.94
C PRO A 346 9.95 1.56 1.14
N CYS A 347 9.59 0.29 1.34
CA CYS A 347 8.21 -0.06 1.71
C CYS A 347 7.78 0.62 3.03
N PHE A 348 8.68 0.61 4.02
CA PHE A 348 8.57 1.37 5.26
C PHE A 348 9.97 1.71 5.79
N TYR A 349 10.09 2.68 6.69
CA TYR A 349 11.39 3.10 7.25
C TYR A 349 11.27 3.51 8.72
N PRO A 350 12.24 3.18 9.60
CA PRO A 350 13.46 2.38 9.35
C PRO A 350 13.19 0.87 9.27
N GLN A 351 14.17 0.11 8.75
CA GLN A 351 14.07 -1.34 8.55
C GLN A 351 14.09 -2.13 9.87
N ILE A 352 13.53 -3.33 9.87
CA ILE A 352 13.50 -4.24 11.04
C ILE A 352 14.82 -5.03 11.12
N PRO A 353 15.46 -5.14 12.30
CA PRO A 353 16.68 -5.92 12.49
C PRO A 353 16.43 -7.43 12.33
N ASN A 354 17.45 -8.16 11.86
CA ASN A 354 17.47 -9.63 11.79
C ASN A 354 16.35 -10.27 10.96
N ILE A 355 15.80 -9.53 9.99
CA ILE A 355 14.82 -10.03 9.01
C ILE A 355 15.46 -9.95 7.60
N PRO A 356 15.34 -11.00 6.76
CA PRO A 356 15.83 -11.01 5.38
C PRO A 356 15.02 -10.07 4.48
N ALA A 357 15.50 -9.80 3.28
CA ALA A 357 14.88 -8.81 2.40
C ALA A 357 13.69 -9.39 1.61
N TYR A 358 12.50 -8.82 1.80
CA TYR A 358 11.36 -9.01 0.91
C TYR A 358 10.40 -7.80 0.96
N HIS A 359 9.66 -7.61 2.05
CA HIS A 359 9.02 -6.32 2.35
C HIS A 359 9.94 -5.44 3.17
N ASN A 360 10.59 -6.03 4.18
CA ASN A 360 11.68 -5.38 4.89
C ASN A 360 12.89 -5.26 3.99
N LYS A 361 13.70 -4.21 4.19
CA LYS A 361 14.93 -3.91 3.45
C LYS A 361 14.72 -3.85 1.93
N ALA A 362 13.52 -3.48 1.49
CA ALA A 362 13.13 -3.57 0.10
C ALA A 362 12.49 -2.29 -0.44
N ILE A 363 12.63 -2.14 -1.75
CA ILE A 363 12.00 -1.15 -2.61
C ILE A 363 11.10 -1.92 -3.58
N TRP A 364 9.83 -1.57 -3.66
CA TRP A 364 8.89 -2.19 -4.59
C TRP A 364 8.53 -1.17 -5.68
N PRO A 365 8.83 -1.44 -6.97
CA PRO A 365 8.65 -0.43 -8.03
C PRO A 365 7.23 0.10 -8.17
N PHE A 366 6.20 -0.68 -7.84
CA PHE A 366 4.83 -0.17 -7.85
C PHE A 366 4.57 0.86 -6.75
N VAL A 367 5.18 0.72 -5.56
CA VAL A 367 5.09 1.71 -4.47
C VAL A 367 5.79 3.01 -4.91
N GLN A 368 6.98 2.90 -5.52
CA GLN A 368 7.66 4.04 -6.13
C GLN A 368 6.77 4.74 -7.16
N ALA A 369 6.02 4.00 -7.98
CA ALA A 369 5.11 4.59 -8.97
C ALA A 369 3.97 5.40 -8.33
N TYR A 370 3.37 4.90 -7.24
CA TYR A 370 2.38 5.68 -6.47
C TYR A 370 3.00 6.92 -5.83
N TRP A 371 4.22 6.81 -5.28
CA TRP A 371 4.95 7.94 -4.74
C TRP A 371 5.26 9.01 -5.80
N ASN A 372 5.65 8.61 -7.00
CA ASN A 372 5.89 9.50 -8.13
C ASN A 372 4.61 10.26 -8.51
N TRP A 373 3.47 9.56 -8.51
CA TRP A 373 2.17 10.17 -8.79
C TRP A 373 1.74 11.14 -7.69
N ALA A 374 1.93 10.79 -6.41
CA ALA A 374 1.69 11.71 -5.31
C ALA A 374 2.59 12.95 -5.40
N SER A 375 3.87 12.76 -5.76
CA SER A 375 4.85 13.84 -5.92
C SER A 375 4.49 14.82 -7.04
N SER A 376 3.94 14.34 -8.15
CA SER A 376 3.48 15.22 -9.23
C SER A 376 2.27 16.06 -8.82
N ARG A 377 1.41 15.55 -7.93
CA ARG A 377 0.25 16.29 -7.38
C ARG A 377 0.66 17.43 -6.46
N THR A 378 1.74 17.26 -5.69
CA THR A 378 2.25 18.29 -4.78
C THR A 378 3.21 19.27 -5.45
N ASN A 379 3.53 19.04 -6.73
CA ASN A 379 4.47 19.81 -7.53
C ASN A 379 5.94 19.72 -7.06
N ASN A 380 6.33 18.62 -6.41
CA ASN A 380 7.71 18.39 -5.98
C ASN A 380 8.56 17.87 -7.17
N VAL A 381 9.33 18.76 -7.79
CA VAL A 381 10.13 18.48 -9.00
C VAL A 381 11.21 17.44 -8.72
N GLU A 382 11.90 17.58 -7.60
CA GLU A 382 13.01 16.72 -7.19
C GLU A 382 12.52 15.28 -7.00
N SER A 383 11.43 15.09 -6.26
CA SER A 383 10.83 13.77 -6.04
C SER A 383 10.34 13.13 -7.33
N VAL A 384 9.74 13.90 -8.24
CA VAL A 384 9.32 13.38 -9.56
C VAL A 384 10.52 12.96 -10.40
N GLN A 385 11.56 13.78 -10.50
CA GLN A 385 12.74 13.48 -11.32
C GLN A 385 13.50 12.27 -10.77
N TRP A 386 13.78 12.24 -9.46
CA TRP A 386 14.38 11.11 -8.76
C TRP A 386 13.54 9.83 -8.93
N GLY A 387 12.23 9.95 -8.82
CA GLY A 387 11.30 8.84 -8.94
C GLY A 387 11.26 8.22 -10.34
N ILE A 388 11.22 9.05 -11.39
CA ILE A 388 11.30 8.60 -12.79
C ILE A 388 12.65 7.92 -13.03
N ALA A 389 13.74 8.53 -12.55
CA ALA A 389 15.08 7.99 -12.72
C ALA A 389 15.22 6.59 -12.10
N ASN A 390 14.65 6.34 -10.91
CA ASN A 390 14.71 5.02 -10.26
C ASN A 390 13.92 3.95 -11.03
N ILE A 391 12.72 4.27 -11.54
CA ILE A 391 11.94 3.34 -12.37
C ILE A 391 12.69 3.00 -13.67
N LEU A 392 13.26 4.00 -14.34
CA LEU A 392 14.07 3.79 -15.54
C LEU A 392 15.33 2.98 -15.23
N ARG A 393 16.04 3.29 -14.14
CA ARG A 393 17.26 2.59 -13.72
C ARG A 393 17.00 1.09 -13.60
N SER A 394 16.03 0.69 -12.79
CA SER A 394 15.77 -0.73 -12.55
C SER A 394 15.26 -1.47 -13.79
N SER A 395 14.28 -0.91 -14.51
CA SER A 395 13.69 -1.60 -15.67
C SER A 395 14.69 -1.74 -16.83
N THR A 396 15.55 -0.74 -17.04
CA THR A 396 16.58 -0.78 -18.09
C THR A 396 17.73 -1.70 -17.72
N LEU A 397 18.29 -1.57 -16.51
CA LEU A 397 19.43 -2.40 -16.11
C LEU A 397 19.03 -3.88 -16.05
N PHE A 398 17.80 -4.19 -15.63
CA PHE A 398 17.35 -5.57 -15.45
C PHE A 398 16.63 -6.15 -16.66
N LEU A 399 16.38 -5.33 -17.70
CA LEU A 399 15.65 -5.73 -18.91
C LEU A 399 14.26 -6.31 -18.63
N THR A 400 13.66 -5.96 -17.48
CA THR A 400 12.35 -6.42 -17.01
C THR A 400 11.87 -5.55 -15.86
N ASN A 401 10.55 -5.45 -15.67
CA ASN A 401 9.98 -4.86 -14.46
C ASN A 401 9.94 -5.90 -13.32
N LYS A 402 10.95 -5.85 -12.44
CA LYS A 402 11.08 -6.71 -11.25
C LYS A 402 10.00 -6.43 -10.18
N GLU A 403 9.74 -7.41 -9.34
CA GLU A 403 8.79 -7.31 -8.22
C GLU A 403 9.29 -6.40 -7.09
N ASN A 404 10.54 -6.61 -6.66
CA ASN A 404 11.15 -5.89 -5.54
C ASN A 404 12.68 -5.78 -5.72
N LEU A 405 13.31 -4.90 -4.97
CA LEU A 405 14.74 -4.58 -5.02
C LEU A 405 15.28 -4.37 -3.61
N LEU A 406 16.58 -4.61 -3.40
CA LEU A 406 17.26 -4.31 -2.15
C LEU A 406 17.40 -2.80 -1.93
N ILE A 407 17.03 -2.33 -0.75
CA ILE A 407 17.22 -0.92 -0.36
C ILE A 407 18.70 -0.48 -0.37
N LYS A 408 19.61 -1.43 -0.07
CA LYS A 408 21.03 -1.15 0.13
C LYS A 408 21.75 -0.71 -1.14
N ASN A 409 21.44 -1.33 -2.28
CA ASN A 409 22.17 -1.17 -3.54
C ASN A 409 21.27 -1.19 -4.79
N GLY A 410 19.95 -1.31 -4.61
CA GLY A 410 18.99 -1.39 -5.70
C GLY A 410 19.07 -2.68 -6.52
N ASP A 411 19.76 -3.72 -6.07
CA ASP A 411 19.83 -5.01 -6.79
C ASP A 411 18.56 -5.84 -6.57
N PHE A 412 18.18 -6.66 -7.55
CA PHE A 412 17.10 -7.64 -7.36
C PHE A 412 17.60 -8.93 -6.69
N ASN A 413 18.90 -9.24 -6.83
CA ASN A 413 19.52 -10.41 -6.21
C ASN A 413 19.67 -10.19 -4.69
N GLY A 414 19.29 -11.19 -3.90
CA GLY A 414 19.34 -11.15 -2.43
C GLY A 414 18.00 -10.87 -1.74
N THR A 415 16.93 -10.73 -2.52
CA THR A 415 15.55 -10.76 -2.02
C THR A 415 15.07 -12.22 -1.90
N GLU A 416 14.22 -12.53 -0.92
CA GLU A 416 13.74 -13.90 -0.65
C GLU A 416 13.01 -14.49 -1.87
N ILE A 417 12.13 -13.68 -2.48
CA ILE A 417 11.37 -14.04 -3.68
C ILE A 417 11.25 -12.80 -4.58
N ASN A 418 11.34 -13.04 -5.89
CA ASN A 418 11.24 -12.00 -6.91
C ASN A 418 10.75 -12.58 -8.23
N SER A 419 9.93 -11.83 -8.96
CA SER A 419 9.43 -12.19 -10.28
C SER A 419 9.78 -11.14 -11.33
N ASP A 420 10.15 -11.61 -12.52
CA ASP A 420 10.17 -10.82 -13.74
C ASP A 420 8.74 -10.49 -14.16
N ARG A 421 8.61 -9.44 -14.98
CA ARG A 421 7.34 -8.93 -15.52
C ARG A 421 6.26 -8.83 -14.46
N GLN A 422 6.58 -8.34 -13.26
CA GLN A 422 5.58 -8.26 -12.19
C GLN A 422 4.53 -7.20 -12.52
N LEU A 423 3.25 -7.58 -12.55
CA LEU A 423 2.15 -6.83 -13.15
C LEU A 423 2.01 -5.41 -12.59
N TRP A 424 2.11 -5.22 -11.28
CA TRP A 424 2.05 -3.88 -10.68
C TRP A 424 3.28 -3.03 -10.98
N SER A 425 4.44 -3.65 -11.23
CA SER A 425 5.69 -2.95 -11.55
C SER A 425 5.69 -2.57 -13.02
N VAL A 426 5.18 -3.45 -13.89
CA VAL A 426 4.88 -3.18 -15.30
C VAL A 426 3.90 -2.00 -15.41
N ALA A 427 2.79 -2.05 -14.68
CA ALA A 427 1.83 -0.95 -14.64
C ALA A 427 2.43 0.31 -14.00
N GLY A 428 3.31 0.17 -13.01
CA GLY A 428 4.05 1.25 -12.38
C GLY A 428 4.98 1.97 -13.36
N SER A 429 5.72 1.23 -14.17
CA SER A 429 6.54 1.79 -15.26
C SER A 429 5.68 2.57 -16.26
N LEU A 430 4.58 1.97 -16.74
CA LEU A 430 3.64 2.63 -17.65
C LEU A 430 2.98 3.88 -17.06
N SER A 431 2.78 3.92 -15.74
CA SER A 431 2.21 5.08 -15.06
C SER A 431 3.08 6.33 -15.18
N THR A 432 4.41 6.18 -15.36
CA THR A 432 5.31 7.30 -15.66
C THR A 432 4.84 8.06 -16.90
N PHE A 433 4.42 7.33 -17.92
CA PHE A 433 3.95 7.91 -19.17
C PHE A 433 2.54 8.49 -19.02
N TYR A 434 1.60 7.69 -18.50
CA TYR A 434 0.20 8.09 -18.46
C TYR A 434 -0.13 9.08 -17.35
N ARG A 435 0.33 8.85 -16.12
CA ARG A 435 -0.03 9.64 -14.92
C ARG A 435 0.89 10.83 -14.69
N ILE A 436 2.15 10.76 -15.12
CA ILE A 436 3.14 11.82 -14.90
C ILE A 436 3.36 12.65 -16.16
N LEU A 437 4.01 12.09 -17.19
CA LEU A 437 4.43 12.85 -18.37
C LEU A 437 3.24 13.40 -19.16
N MET A 438 2.19 12.60 -19.33
CA MET A 438 0.93 13.04 -19.96
C MET A 438 -0.05 13.64 -18.96
N GLY A 439 0.08 13.30 -17.67
CA GLY A 439 -0.77 13.84 -16.61
C GLY A 439 -2.25 13.47 -16.73
N MET A 440 -2.57 12.26 -17.20
CA MET A 440 -3.94 11.83 -17.45
C MET A 440 -4.71 11.60 -16.13
N ASN A 441 -5.69 12.47 -15.89
CA ASN A 441 -6.61 12.39 -14.76
C ASN A 441 -8.03 12.11 -15.24
N TYR A 442 -8.43 10.84 -15.19
CA TYR A 442 -9.78 10.41 -15.55
C TYR A 442 -10.75 10.78 -14.42
N THR A 443 -11.85 11.44 -14.76
CA THR A 443 -13.00 11.71 -13.87
C THR A 443 -14.25 11.00 -14.39
N ALA A 444 -15.37 11.11 -13.69
CA ALA A 444 -16.65 10.55 -14.17
C ALA A 444 -17.21 11.31 -15.39
N ASP A 445 -16.75 12.55 -15.63
CA ASP A 445 -17.34 13.45 -16.61
C ASP A 445 -16.40 13.83 -17.75
N TYR A 446 -15.09 13.77 -17.51
CA TYR A 446 -14.06 14.14 -18.49
C TYR A 446 -12.71 13.51 -18.16
N LEU A 447 -11.85 13.41 -19.17
CA LEU A 447 -10.41 13.23 -19.01
C LEU A 447 -9.75 14.61 -18.94
N GLU A 448 -8.97 14.88 -17.88
CA GLU A 448 -8.20 16.11 -17.70
C GLU A 448 -6.71 15.83 -17.85
N PHE A 449 -5.98 16.77 -18.46
CA PHE A 449 -4.52 16.70 -18.56
C PHE A 449 -3.84 17.65 -17.55
N ARG A 450 -2.93 17.09 -16.75
CA ARG A 450 -2.04 17.79 -15.80
C ARG A 450 -0.60 17.29 -15.94
N PRO A 451 0.01 17.39 -17.14
CA PRO A 451 1.34 16.87 -17.41
C PRO A 451 2.38 17.49 -16.48
N PHE A 452 3.31 16.65 -16.03
CA PHE A 452 4.48 17.05 -15.26
C PHE A 452 5.72 16.53 -15.98
N ILE A 453 6.48 17.44 -16.58
CA ILE A 453 7.67 17.11 -17.36
C ILE A 453 8.85 17.87 -16.74
N PRO A 454 9.80 17.18 -16.06
CA PRO A 454 11.01 17.85 -15.59
C PRO A 454 11.81 18.43 -16.76
N ARG A 455 12.63 19.44 -16.49
CA ARG A 455 13.32 20.23 -17.53
C ARG A 455 14.24 19.38 -18.39
N GLU A 456 14.86 18.39 -17.78
CA GLU A 456 15.81 17.47 -18.39
C GLU A 456 15.09 16.57 -19.40
N TYR A 457 13.82 16.27 -19.19
CA TYR A 457 12.95 15.51 -20.10
C TYR A 457 12.20 16.40 -21.11
N LYS A 458 12.64 17.66 -21.31
CA LYS A 458 12.05 18.59 -22.28
C LYS A 458 12.06 18.00 -23.68
N GLY A 459 11.06 18.38 -24.46
CA GLY A 459 10.97 18.00 -25.87
C GLY A 459 9.53 17.79 -26.28
N LYS A 460 9.33 16.94 -27.28
CA LYS A 460 8.01 16.48 -27.70
C LYS A 460 7.72 15.16 -27.02
N GLN A 461 6.59 15.08 -26.32
CA GLN A 461 6.01 13.84 -25.83
C GLN A 461 4.75 13.56 -26.65
N SER A 462 4.57 12.34 -27.16
CA SER A 462 3.41 11.99 -27.98
C SER A 462 2.82 10.65 -27.56
N ILE A 463 1.49 10.58 -27.50
CA ILE A 463 0.75 9.31 -27.50
C ILE A 463 -0.25 9.33 -28.65
N LYS A 464 -0.21 8.32 -29.52
CA LYS A 464 -1.15 8.15 -30.63
C LYS A 464 -2.06 6.95 -30.42
N GLY A 465 -3.30 7.05 -30.85
CA GLY A 465 -4.27 5.95 -30.78
C GLY A 465 -4.75 5.63 -29.37
N LEU A 466 -4.71 6.58 -28.42
CA LEU A 466 -5.22 6.37 -27.07
C LEU A 466 -6.74 6.28 -27.08
N ARG A 467 -7.31 5.15 -26.66
CA ARG A 467 -8.76 5.04 -26.51
C ARG A 467 -9.23 5.70 -25.21
N TYR A 468 -10.27 6.52 -25.31
CA TYR A 468 -11.03 7.02 -24.17
C TYR A 468 -12.51 6.95 -24.52
N GLN A 469 -13.22 6.00 -23.91
CA GLN A 469 -14.61 5.68 -24.28
C GLN A 469 -14.75 5.47 -25.81
N ASN A 470 -15.61 6.27 -26.45
CA ASN A 470 -15.86 6.23 -27.90
C ASN A 470 -14.86 7.07 -28.72
N ALA A 471 -13.94 7.79 -28.06
CA ALA A 471 -12.90 8.58 -28.71
C ALA A 471 -11.56 7.82 -28.85
N ILE A 472 -10.80 8.23 -29.87
CA ILE A 472 -9.41 7.87 -30.11
C ILE A 472 -8.62 9.18 -30.15
N LEU A 473 -7.65 9.32 -29.25
CA LEU A 473 -6.91 10.55 -29.01
C LEU A 473 -5.47 10.41 -29.51
N ASP A 474 -5.05 11.37 -30.32
CA ASP A 474 -3.66 11.63 -30.66
C ASP A 474 -3.20 12.88 -29.92
N ILE A 475 -2.35 12.70 -28.91
CA ILE A 475 -1.90 13.72 -27.98
C ILE A 475 -0.45 14.08 -28.28
N GLU A 476 -0.19 15.38 -28.43
CA GLU A 476 1.15 15.94 -28.57
C GLU A 476 1.37 16.99 -27.47
N ILE A 477 2.39 16.80 -26.63
CA ILE A 477 2.81 17.74 -25.59
C ILE A 477 4.19 18.28 -25.93
N TYR A 478 4.33 19.61 -25.89
CA TYR A 478 5.57 20.31 -26.19
C TYR A 478 6.08 21.09 -24.98
N GLY A 479 7.38 20.99 -24.72
CA GLY A 479 8.07 21.75 -23.68
C GLY A 479 8.21 20.97 -22.36
N PHE A 480 8.40 21.70 -21.26
CA PHE A 480 8.55 21.15 -19.92
C PHE A 480 7.82 22.02 -18.88
N GLY A 481 7.64 21.51 -17.67
CA GLY A 481 6.98 22.20 -16.57
C GLY A 481 5.86 21.39 -15.94
N ASN A 482 5.11 22.03 -15.05
CA ASN A 482 3.95 21.45 -14.36
C ASN A 482 2.64 22.23 -14.59
N LYS A 483 2.65 23.17 -15.55
CA LYS A 483 1.46 23.92 -15.96
C LYS A 483 1.36 23.98 -17.49
N ILE A 484 0.12 23.98 -17.96
CA ILE A 484 -0.22 24.12 -19.38
C ILE A 484 -0.35 25.61 -19.70
N ASN A 485 0.34 26.07 -20.74
CA ASN A 485 0.23 27.43 -21.28
C ASN A 485 -0.74 27.50 -22.47
N TYR A 486 -0.82 26.43 -23.26
CA TYR A 486 -1.71 26.34 -24.41
C TYR A 486 -2.30 24.94 -24.52
N TYR A 487 -3.60 24.87 -24.79
CA TYR A 487 -4.32 23.64 -25.07
C TYR A 487 -5.25 23.84 -26.27
N SER A 488 -5.19 22.91 -27.22
CA SER A 488 -6.19 22.83 -28.28
C SER A 488 -6.65 21.42 -28.54
N LEU A 489 -7.91 21.32 -28.94
CA LEU A 489 -8.59 20.09 -29.34
C LEU A 489 -9.15 20.31 -30.75
N ASP A 490 -8.71 19.49 -31.71
CA ASP A 490 -8.98 19.61 -33.14
C ASP A 490 -8.66 21.01 -33.71
N GLY A 491 -7.53 21.56 -33.27
CA GLY A 491 -7.05 22.88 -33.70
C GLY A 491 -7.78 24.07 -33.06
N LYS A 492 -8.83 23.84 -32.27
CA LYS A 492 -9.54 24.89 -31.54
C LYS A 492 -8.99 25.03 -30.13
N TYR A 493 -8.69 26.27 -29.73
CA TYR A 493 -8.19 26.61 -28.40
C TYR A 493 -9.28 26.45 -27.33
N TYR A 494 -8.90 25.92 -26.17
CA TYR A 494 -9.74 25.90 -24.96
C TYR A 494 -8.92 26.29 -23.72
N GLN A 495 -9.58 26.94 -22.76
CA GLN A 495 -8.96 27.32 -21.49
C GLN A 495 -8.70 26.13 -20.57
N ARG A 496 -9.60 25.13 -20.60
CA ARG A 496 -9.49 23.93 -19.76
C ARG A 496 -8.95 22.77 -20.61
N PRO A 497 -7.89 22.07 -20.16
CA PRO A 497 -7.28 20.97 -20.88
C PRO A 497 -8.04 19.66 -20.63
N ILE A 498 -9.29 19.60 -21.11
CA ILE A 498 -10.21 18.49 -20.88
C ILE A 498 -10.75 17.89 -22.18
N VAL A 499 -11.00 16.58 -22.15
CA VAL A 499 -11.75 15.84 -23.17
C VAL A 499 -13.06 15.39 -22.52
N PRO A 500 -14.23 15.90 -22.98
CA PRO A 500 -15.54 15.46 -22.50
C PRO A 500 -15.78 13.98 -22.79
N LYS A 501 -16.55 13.30 -21.94
CA LYS A 501 -16.85 11.86 -22.09
C LYS A 501 -17.71 11.54 -23.32
N GLU A 502 -18.52 12.49 -23.78
CA GLU A 502 -19.45 12.32 -24.92
C GLU A 502 -18.75 12.41 -26.29
N MET A 503 -17.43 12.63 -26.29
CA MET A 503 -16.64 12.76 -27.51
C MET A 503 -16.49 11.40 -28.21
N GLU A 504 -16.61 11.40 -29.54
CA GLU A 504 -16.57 10.19 -30.36
C GLU A 504 -15.70 10.36 -31.60
N GLY A 505 -15.03 9.28 -32.01
CA GLY A 505 -14.18 9.29 -33.19
C GLY A 505 -12.76 9.75 -32.88
N LYS A 506 -12.05 10.24 -33.90
CA LYS A 506 -10.60 10.51 -33.81
C LYS A 506 -10.39 12.00 -33.56
N HIS A 507 -9.59 12.32 -32.55
CA HIS A 507 -9.32 13.70 -32.15
C HIS A 507 -7.84 13.95 -31.97
N LYS A 508 -7.42 15.16 -32.33
CA LYS A 508 -6.04 15.63 -32.12
C LYS A 508 -5.99 16.62 -30.96
N ILE A 509 -5.09 16.38 -30.03
CA ILE A 509 -4.82 17.24 -28.87
C ILE A 509 -3.40 17.78 -28.98
N GLU A 510 -3.27 19.08 -28.80
CA GLU A 510 -1.98 19.75 -28.67
C GLU A 510 -1.92 20.49 -27.34
N ILE A 511 -0.85 20.24 -26.59
CA ILE A 511 -0.55 20.87 -25.31
C ILE A 511 0.83 21.53 -25.41
N ARG A 512 0.93 22.79 -25.01
CA ARG A 512 2.24 23.43 -24.80
C ARG A 512 2.39 23.79 -23.34
N MET A 513 3.47 23.30 -22.75
CA MET A 513 3.82 23.58 -21.36
C MET A 513 4.28 25.04 -21.21
N ASN A 514 4.28 25.52 -19.97
CA ASN A 514 4.74 26.87 -19.63
C ASN A 514 6.27 27.06 -19.69
N ASN A 515 7.05 25.97 -19.82
CA ASN A 515 8.52 26.01 -19.79
C ASN A 515 9.08 26.64 -18.50
N GLN A 516 8.36 26.43 -17.39
CA GLN A 516 8.75 26.87 -16.07
C GLN A 516 8.51 25.74 -15.08
N LEU A 517 9.42 25.60 -14.13
CA LEU A 517 9.26 24.72 -12.98
C LEU A 517 9.08 25.60 -11.73
N PRO A 518 8.37 25.11 -10.71
CA PRO A 518 8.30 25.79 -9.42
C PRO A 518 9.70 25.91 -8.79
N ALA A 519 9.80 26.70 -7.71
CA ALA A 519 11.04 26.83 -6.94
C ALA A 519 11.58 25.46 -6.52
N LYS A 520 12.90 25.39 -6.28
CA LYS A 520 13.60 24.15 -5.91
C LYS A 520 12.86 23.47 -4.75
N SER A 521 12.46 22.22 -4.96
CA SER A 521 11.84 21.37 -3.96
C SER A 521 12.90 20.45 -3.34
N GLU A 522 12.63 19.93 -2.15
CA GLU A 522 13.52 19.00 -1.46
C GLU A 522 12.84 17.64 -1.27
N ILE A 523 13.65 16.60 -1.11
CA ILE A 523 13.23 15.26 -0.67
C ILE A 523 14.04 14.89 0.58
N ASN A 524 13.44 14.11 1.47
CA ASN A 524 14.15 13.57 2.62
C ASN A 524 14.95 12.32 2.24
N LEU A 525 16.03 12.52 1.46
CA LEU A 525 16.93 11.46 1.06
C LEU A 525 17.82 11.06 2.25
N VAL A 526 17.65 9.83 2.74
CA VAL A 526 18.37 9.29 3.89
C VAL A 526 19.16 8.03 3.50
N ASP A 527 20.17 7.71 4.30
CA ASP A 527 20.84 6.41 4.21
C ASP A 527 19.95 5.28 4.74
N ASN A 528 20.20 4.06 4.25
CA ASN A 528 19.52 2.87 4.75
C ASN A 528 19.86 2.66 6.23
N MET A 529 18.82 2.51 7.06
CA MET A 529 18.95 2.35 8.49
C MET A 529 18.05 1.24 9.02
N VAL A 530 18.53 0.55 10.05
CA VAL A 530 17.82 -0.51 10.76
C VAL A 530 17.53 -0.01 12.16
N SER A 531 16.28 -0.11 12.62
CA SER A 531 15.92 0.30 13.98
C SER A 531 16.53 -0.64 15.03
N PRO A 532 16.63 -0.21 16.30
CA PRO A 532 17.00 -1.09 17.40
C PRO A 532 16.08 -2.30 17.51
N GLU A 533 16.60 -3.37 18.12
CA GLU A 533 15.80 -4.57 18.38
C GLU A 533 14.72 -4.31 19.42
N THR A 534 13.52 -4.80 19.15
CA THR A 534 12.46 -4.89 20.16
C THR A 534 12.88 -5.85 21.26
N THR A 535 12.77 -5.40 22.52
CA THR A 535 13.04 -6.21 23.70
C THR A 535 11.76 -6.88 24.23
N SER A 536 11.92 -7.84 25.14
CA SER A 536 10.83 -8.55 25.81
C SER A 536 10.69 -8.06 27.25
N LEU A 537 9.46 -8.03 27.75
CA LEU A 537 9.13 -7.53 29.09
C LEU A 537 8.59 -8.68 29.96
N ARG A 538 9.06 -8.78 31.19
CA ARG A 538 8.63 -9.77 32.18
C ARG A 538 8.36 -9.08 33.52
N PHE A 539 7.43 -9.62 34.31
CA PHE A 539 7.12 -9.16 35.66
C PHE A 539 7.38 -10.28 36.66
N ILE A 540 8.35 -10.10 37.55
CA ILE A 540 8.79 -11.11 38.54
C ILE A 540 9.07 -10.39 39.86
N GLU A 541 8.55 -10.90 40.97
CA GLU A 541 8.82 -10.37 42.33
C GLU A 541 8.66 -8.84 42.47
N ASN A 542 7.59 -8.28 41.88
CA ASN A 542 7.32 -6.83 41.83
C ASN A 542 8.37 -5.99 41.08
N GLN A 543 9.06 -6.61 40.12
CA GLN A 543 10.00 -5.94 39.23
C GLN A 543 9.58 -6.16 37.79
N LEU A 544 9.70 -5.11 36.97
CA LEU A 544 9.71 -5.26 35.52
C LEU A 544 11.15 -5.51 35.07
N LEU A 545 11.35 -6.52 34.24
CA LEU A 545 12.65 -6.95 33.75
C LEU A 545 12.61 -7.07 32.22
N TRP A 546 13.67 -6.62 31.56
CA TRP A 546 13.84 -6.77 30.12
C TRP A 546 15.28 -7.09 29.73
N ASP A 547 15.42 -7.65 28.54
CA ASP A 547 16.73 -8.05 28.04
C ASP A 547 17.47 -6.81 27.51
N LYS A 548 18.73 -6.66 27.93
CA LYS A 548 19.61 -5.61 27.38
C LYS A 548 19.85 -5.89 25.89
N LYS A 549 19.81 -4.85 25.05
CA LYS A 549 20.05 -4.92 23.60
C LYS A 549 21.36 -4.22 23.28
N GLU A 550 22.10 -4.76 22.30
CA GLU A 550 23.45 -4.29 21.96
C GLU A 550 23.48 -2.81 21.55
N ASN A 551 22.48 -2.39 20.75
CA ASN A 551 22.33 -1.01 20.27
C ASN A 551 21.37 -0.17 21.14
N ALA A 552 21.17 -0.52 22.41
CA ALA A 552 20.36 0.28 23.33
C ALA A 552 21.23 1.29 24.06
N ASP A 553 20.90 2.57 23.91
CA ASP A 553 21.39 3.64 24.77
C ASP A 553 20.55 3.69 26.06
N HIS A 554 19.23 3.78 25.90
CA HIS A 554 18.27 3.73 27.00
C HIS A 554 16.95 3.08 26.59
N TYR A 555 16.05 2.94 27.56
CA TYR A 555 14.74 2.33 27.41
C TYR A 555 13.64 3.31 27.80
N ARG A 556 12.52 3.22 27.09
CA ARG A 556 11.30 3.96 27.41
C ARG A 556 10.25 2.99 27.94
N VAL A 557 9.87 3.15 29.21
CA VAL A 557 8.87 2.31 29.87
C VAL A 557 7.52 3.01 29.82
N TYR A 558 6.50 2.30 29.37
CA TYR A 558 5.14 2.81 29.24
C TYR A 558 4.21 2.07 30.19
N ARG A 559 3.27 2.79 30.81
CA ARG A 559 2.18 2.25 31.62
C ARG A 559 0.85 2.75 31.06
N ASN A 560 -0.05 1.84 30.73
CA ASN A 560 -1.37 2.13 30.15
C ASN A 560 -1.30 3.05 28.92
N GLY A 561 -0.27 2.89 28.10
CA GLY A 561 -0.06 3.70 26.88
C GLY A 561 0.59 5.07 27.11
N GLU A 562 0.91 5.43 28.36
CA GLU A 562 1.62 6.69 28.67
C GLU A 562 3.07 6.41 29.04
N LEU A 563 3.98 7.29 28.62
CA LEU A 563 5.39 7.20 28.99
C LEU A 563 5.52 7.39 30.51
N LEU A 564 6.01 6.36 31.20
CA LEU A 564 6.20 6.37 32.65
C LEU A 564 7.59 6.90 33.02
N LEU A 565 8.63 6.39 32.37
CA LEU A 565 10.02 6.83 32.59
C LEU A 565 10.95 6.44 31.43
N GLN A 566 12.12 7.07 31.41
CA GLN A 566 13.27 6.66 30.61
C GLN A 566 14.39 6.19 31.55
N THR A 567 15.06 5.08 31.22
CA THR A 567 16.16 4.53 32.04
C THR A 567 17.19 3.77 31.19
N GLU A 568 18.44 3.80 31.61
CA GLU A 568 19.53 2.94 31.07
C GLU A 568 19.52 1.54 31.69
N ASP A 569 18.85 1.39 32.84
CA ASP A 569 18.70 0.12 33.52
C ASP A 569 17.88 -0.86 32.68
N ASN A 570 18.13 -2.16 32.88
CA ASN A 570 17.35 -3.22 32.26
C ASN A 570 16.22 -3.75 33.15
N TYR A 571 15.83 -2.97 34.17
CA TYR A 571 14.79 -3.28 35.13
C TYR A 571 14.13 -2.02 35.70
N MET A 572 12.95 -2.22 36.30
CA MET A 572 12.29 -1.26 37.18
C MET A 572 11.87 -2.01 38.44
N SER A 573 12.43 -1.62 39.59
CA SER A 573 12.13 -2.21 40.90
C SER A 573 10.91 -1.58 41.56
N GLU A 574 10.36 -2.26 42.58
CA GLU A 574 9.29 -1.74 43.44
C GLU A 574 8.03 -1.31 42.67
N VAL A 575 7.68 -2.07 41.64
CA VAL A 575 6.51 -1.81 40.80
C VAL A 575 5.25 -2.23 41.57
N HIS A 576 4.58 -1.25 42.16
CA HIS A 576 3.34 -1.45 42.90
C HIS A 576 2.11 -1.43 41.98
N ILE A 577 1.35 -2.52 41.98
CA ILE A 577 0.12 -2.70 41.19
C ILE A 577 -1.09 -2.62 42.12
N SER A 578 -1.71 -1.44 42.23
CA SER A 578 -2.97 -1.26 42.96
C SER A 578 -4.19 -1.52 42.08
N GLU A 579 -4.04 -1.39 40.78
CA GLU A 579 -5.07 -1.64 39.76
C GLU A 579 -4.43 -2.31 38.53
N PRO A 580 -5.19 -3.15 37.80
CA PRO A 580 -4.75 -3.76 36.56
C PRO A 580 -4.09 -2.74 35.62
N SER A 581 -2.86 -3.03 35.20
CA SER A 581 -2.03 -2.10 34.44
C SER A 581 -1.36 -2.83 33.28
N GLU A 582 -1.30 -2.19 32.11
CA GLU A 582 -0.55 -2.69 30.96
C GLU A 582 0.81 -2.00 30.90
N PHE A 583 1.88 -2.78 30.78
CA PHE A 583 3.24 -2.26 30.58
C PHE A 583 3.78 -2.65 29.22
N GLN A 584 4.52 -1.73 28.62
CA GLN A 584 5.29 -1.95 27.40
C GLN A 584 6.63 -1.24 27.51
N ILE A 585 7.59 -1.71 26.73
CA ILE A 585 8.92 -1.11 26.65
C ILE A 585 9.36 -0.91 25.21
N GLN A 586 10.12 0.15 24.98
CA GLN A 586 10.73 0.46 23.70
C GLN A 586 12.22 0.71 23.89
N THR A 587 13.03 0.16 22.98
CA THR A 587 14.47 0.40 22.92
C THR A 587 14.74 1.68 22.15
N ASP A 588 15.60 2.55 22.67
CA ASP A 588 16.09 3.78 22.04
C ASP A 588 17.62 3.68 21.86
N ASP A 589 18.12 4.07 20.69
CA ASP A 589 19.57 4.08 20.41
C ASP A 589 20.26 5.40 20.72
N GLY A 590 19.54 6.39 21.27
CA GLY A 590 20.08 7.72 21.58
C GLY A 590 20.29 8.59 20.34
N LEU A 591 20.09 8.06 19.13
CA LEU A 591 20.15 8.76 17.85
C LEU A 591 18.76 9.13 17.32
N GLY A 592 17.73 8.95 18.15
CA GLY A 592 16.34 9.24 17.82
C GLY A 592 15.63 8.12 17.07
N ASN A 593 16.19 6.89 17.05
CA ASN A 593 15.55 5.74 16.43
C ASN A 593 15.01 4.78 17.49
N LEU A 594 13.77 4.36 17.28
CA LEU A 594 13.06 3.54 18.22
C LEU A 594 12.79 2.15 17.64
N SER A 595 12.86 1.13 18.50
CA SER A 595 12.29 -0.18 18.17
C SER A 595 10.77 -0.11 18.11
N PHE A 596 10.12 -1.19 17.68
CA PHE A 596 8.72 -1.39 18.06
C PHE A 596 8.60 -1.52 19.59
N TYR A 597 7.43 -1.21 20.14
CA TYR A 597 7.05 -1.56 21.50
C TYR A 597 7.08 -3.08 21.68
N SER A 598 7.44 -3.54 22.87
CA SER A 598 7.37 -4.93 23.29
C SER A 598 5.93 -5.46 23.24
N GLU A 599 5.79 -6.77 23.38
CA GLU A 599 4.50 -7.37 23.69
C GLU A 599 3.91 -6.69 24.95
N PRO A 600 2.63 -6.27 24.93
CA PRO A 600 1.99 -5.71 26.11
C PRO A 600 1.88 -6.74 27.24
N LEU A 601 2.43 -6.39 28.40
CA LEU A 601 2.34 -7.18 29.62
C LEU A 601 1.26 -6.60 30.52
N TYR A 602 0.11 -7.28 30.61
CA TYR A 602 -0.98 -6.87 31.47
C TYR A 602 -0.84 -7.51 32.86
N VAL A 603 -0.57 -6.70 33.88
CA VAL A 603 -0.28 -7.11 35.26
C VAL A 603 -1.46 -6.76 36.15
N TYR A 604 -1.95 -7.75 36.90
CA TYR A 604 -3.10 -7.65 37.80
C TYR A 604 -3.06 -8.80 38.82
N ASP A 605 -3.71 -8.61 39.96
CA ASP A 605 -3.93 -9.68 40.93
C ASP A 605 -4.96 -10.69 40.39
N SER A 606 -4.81 -11.96 40.75
CA SER A 606 -5.67 -13.05 40.27
C SER A 606 -7.16 -12.88 40.61
N ASN A 607 -7.49 -12.06 41.60
CA ASN A 607 -8.88 -11.72 41.96
C ASN A 607 -9.59 -10.82 40.93
N TYR A 608 -8.85 -10.17 40.02
CA TYR A 608 -9.43 -9.40 38.91
C TYR A 608 -9.87 -10.30 37.75
N GLU A 609 -9.38 -11.54 37.68
CA GLU A 609 -9.65 -12.47 36.60
C GLU A 609 -10.60 -13.59 37.00
N LYS A 610 -11.43 -14.00 36.03
CA LYS A 610 -12.29 -15.16 36.14
C LYS A 610 -12.23 -15.97 34.85
N HIS A 611 -11.92 -17.25 34.97
CA HIS A 611 -12.05 -18.23 33.90
C HIS A 611 -13.32 -19.04 34.06
N ILE A 612 -13.98 -19.30 32.93
CA ILE A 612 -15.19 -20.12 32.87
C ILE A 612 -15.03 -21.08 31.70
N GLU A 613 -15.21 -22.37 31.98
CA GLU A 613 -15.14 -23.42 30.95
C GLU A 613 -16.36 -23.31 30.04
N ALA A 614 -16.15 -23.26 28.72
CA ALA A 614 -17.21 -22.99 27.76
C ALA A 614 -18.26 -24.10 27.73
N GLU A 615 -17.86 -25.35 27.94
CA GLU A 615 -18.74 -26.53 27.94
C GLU A 615 -19.76 -26.51 29.08
N GLN A 616 -19.57 -25.70 30.12
CA GLN A 616 -20.56 -25.52 31.19
C GLN A 616 -21.90 -24.99 30.65
N PHE A 617 -21.89 -24.35 29.47
CA PHE A 617 -23.08 -23.77 28.83
C PHE A 617 -23.56 -24.58 27.61
N ASP A 618 -22.93 -25.71 27.28
CA ASP A 618 -23.40 -26.64 26.26
C ASP A 618 -23.73 -27.99 26.92
N SER A 619 -25.01 -28.23 27.23
CA SER A 619 -25.46 -29.46 27.88
C SER A 619 -25.19 -30.74 27.08
N ASN A 620 -24.84 -30.61 25.79
CA ASN A 620 -24.51 -31.73 24.92
C ASN A 620 -22.99 -31.91 24.74
N ALA A 621 -22.17 -31.07 25.37
CA ALA A 621 -20.73 -31.16 25.27
C ALA A 621 -20.23 -32.48 25.89
N LYS A 622 -19.42 -33.20 25.11
CA LYS A 622 -18.70 -34.42 25.54
C LYS A 622 -17.18 -34.20 25.54
N THR A 623 -16.78 -32.95 25.46
CA THR A 623 -15.42 -32.44 25.27
C THR A 623 -15.19 -31.29 26.24
N SER A 624 -13.94 -30.96 26.54
CA SER A 624 -13.56 -29.78 27.33
C SER A 624 -13.69 -28.46 26.55
N TYR A 625 -14.41 -28.46 25.44
CA TYR A 625 -14.54 -27.29 24.57
C TYR A 625 -15.89 -27.33 23.86
N VAL A 626 -16.33 -26.17 23.40
CA VAL A 626 -17.50 -26.00 22.54
C VAL A 626 -17.03 -25.75 21.11
N GLU A 627 -17.47 -26.59 20.18
CA GLU A 627 -17.21 -26.37 18.75
C GLU A 627 -18.30 -25.47 18.16
N LEU A 628 -17.89 -24.35 17.57
CA LEU A 628 -18.76 -23.47 16.79
C LEU A 628 -18.47 -23.66 15.31
N SER A 629 -19.49 -23.87 14.48
CA SER A 629 -19.36 -23.95 13.03
C SER A 629 -20.56 -23.34 12.31
N LYS A 630 -20.60 -23.45 10.99
CA LYS A 630 -21.77 -23.02 10.20
C LYS A 630 -23.02 -23.85 10.47
N LYS A 631 -22.87 -25.05 11.04
CA LYS A 631 -23.96 -26.04 11.24
C LYS A 631 -24.18 -26.39 12.71
N LYS A 632 -23.11 -26.43 13.50
CA LYS A 632 -23.13 -26.78 14.93
C LYS A 632 -22.92 -25.53 15.76
N ASN A 633 -23.72 -25.37 16.82
CA ASN A 633 -23.64 -24.25 17.75
C ASN A 633 -23.54 -22.90 17.00
N ARG A 634 -24.44 -22.72 16.02
CA ARG A 634 -24.50 -21.51 15.21
C ARG A 634 -24.83 -20.30 16.07
N GLU A 635 -25.58 -20.52 17.14
CA GLU A 635 -25.76 -19.62 18.26
C GLU A 635 -25.31 -20.35 19.52
N PHE A 636 -24.51 -19.68 20.35
CA PHE A 636 -24.04 -20.16 21.62
C PHE A 636 -24.38 -19.12 22.68
N TYR A 637 -25.21 -19.52 23.64
CA TYR A 637 -25.72 -18.66 24.70
C TYR A 637 -25.05 -19.02 26.02
N PHE A 638 -24.66 -18.00 26.77
CA PHE A 638 -24.18 -18.19 28.13
C PHE A 638 -24.58 -16.98 28.98
N ASN A 639 -24.69 -17.21 30.28
CA ASN A 639 -25.01 -16.15 31.23
C ASN A 639 -24.00 -16.19 32.37
N ILE A 640 -23.55 -15.01 32.78
CA ILE A 640 -22.53 -14.87 33.80
C ILE A 640 -23.04 -13.90 34.86
N ARG A 641 -22.93 -14.33 36.11
CA ARG A 641 -23.06 -13.47 37.28
C ARG A 641 -21.67 -13.10 37.78
N ILE A 642 -21.48 -11.81 38.01
CA ILE A 642 -20.26 -11.24 38.56
C ILE A 642 -20.54 -10.61 39.93
N PRO A 643 -19.54 -10.61 40.84
CA PRO A 643 -19.73 -10.07 42.18
C PRO A 643 -19.75 -8.53 42.22
N ASN A 644 -19.00 -7.88 41.34
CA ASN A 644 -18.83 -6.43 41.31
C ASN A 644 -19.38 -5.89 39.99
N GLU A 645 -20.26 -4.90 40.03
CA GLU A 645 -20.69 -4.20 38.82
C GLU A 645 -19.55 -3.30 38.30
N GLY A 646 -19.38 -3.21 36.98
CA GLY A 646 -18.37 -2.35 36.38
C GLY A 646 -17.93 -2.74 34.98
N LYS A 647 -16.76 -2.24 34.59
CA LYS A 647 -16.13 -2.50 33.28
C LYS A 647 -15.21 -3.70 33.32
N TYR A 648 -15.36 -4.54 32.32
CA TYR A 648 -14.63 -5.79 32.16
C TYR A 648 -14.10 -5.93 30.74
N TYR A 649 -12.92 -6.53 30.63
CA TYR A 649 -12.49 -7.16 29.40
C TYR A 649 -13.07 -8.58 29.32
N ILE A 650 -13.57 -8.96 28.15
CA ILE A 650 -13.92 -10.34 27.82
C ILE A 650 -13.14 -10.80 26.59
N ASP A 651 -12.55 -11.99 26.67
CA ASP A 651 -11.97 -12.69 25.52
C ASP A 651 -12.11 -14.22 25.70
N PHE A 652 -11.80 -14.95 24.63
CA PHE A 652 -12.06 -16.38 24.54
C PHE A 652 -10.79 -17.12 24.13
N LEU A 653 -10.41 -18.11 24.94
CA LEU A 653 -9.36 -19.07 24.62
C LEU A 653 -9.89 -20.03 23.56
N TYR A 654 -9.23 -20.08 22.41
CA TYR A 654 -9.72 -20.79 21.24
C TYR A 654 -8.62 -21.57 20.53
N ALA A 655 -9.03 -22.58 19.76
CA ALA A 655 -8.18 -23.26 18.79
C ALA A 655 -8.84 -23.26 17.39
N ASN A 656 -8.04 -22.98 16.36
CA ASN A 656 -8.45 -23.05 14.95
C ASN A 656 -7.38 -23.81 14.15
N GLY A 657 -7.54 -25.14 14.08
CA GLY A 657 -6.65 -26.05 13.37
C GLY A 657 -6.94 -26.18 11.87
N ASN A 658 -7.71 -25.27 11.26
CA ASN A 658 -8.19 -25.46 9.88
C ASN A 658 -7.12 -25.21 8.80
N GLY A 659 -5.93 -24.73 9.16
CA GLY A 659 -4.83 -24.53 8.22
C GLY A 659 -3.64 -23.77 8.82
N PRO A 660 -2.57 -23.58 8.04
CA PRO A 660 -1.35 -22.90 8.45
C PRO A 660 -1.61 -21.41 8.73
N VAL A 661 -0.70 -20.79 9.49
CA VAL A 661 -0.82 -19.38 9.91
C VAL A 661 -0.58 -18.39 8.77
N ASN A 662 0.24 -18.75 7.78
CA ASN A 662 0.72 -17.82 6.75
C ASN A 662 -0.07 -17.85 5.42
N THR A 663 -1.08 -18.70 5.28
CA THR A 663 -1.86 -18.82 4.03
C THR A 663 -3.25 -19.39 4.30
N ASN A 664 -3.98 -19.77 3.26
CA ASN A 664 -5.40 -20.17 3.28
C ASN A 664 -6.37 -19.03 3.70
N ASN A 665 -7.65 -19.38 3.80
CA ASN A 665 -8.78 -18.45 3.83
C ASN A 665 -9.82 -18.80 4.92
N LYS A 666 -9.40 -19.49 5.99
CA LYS A 666 -10.31 -20.15 6.96
C LYS A 666 -10.26 -19.50 8.35
N CYS A 667 -9.98 -18.19 8.42
CA CYS A 667 -10.16 -17.43 9.66
C CYS A 667 -11.63 -17.52 10.09
N ALA A 668 -11.90 -18.01 11.30
CA ALA A 668 -13.26 -18.08 11.81
C ALA A 668 -13.63 -16.76 12.49
N ASN A 669 -14.89 -16.34 12.42
CA ASN A 669 -15.36 -15.17 13.16
C ASN A 669 -16.84 -15.30 13.55
N ARG A 670 -17.23 -14.65 14.64
CA ARG A 670 -18.59 -14.66 15.20
C ARG A 670 -18.98 -13.28 15.68
N SER A 671 -20.28 -13.05 15.83
CA SER A 671 -20.83 -11.84 16.42
C SER A 671 -21.03 -12.03 17.92
N LEU A 672 -20.49 -11.11 18.73
CA LEU A 672 -20.69 -11.07 20.17
C LEU A 672 -21.82 -10.09 20.51
N TRP A 673 -22.76 -10.56 21.31
CA TRP A 673 -23.85 -9.76 21.85
C TRP A 673 -23.82 -9.83 23.38
N VAL A 674 -24.01 -8.68 24.01
CA VAL A 674 -24.07 -8.54 25.47
C VAL A 674 -25.36 -7.82 25.82
N ASN A 675 -26.21 -8.44 26.63
CA ASN A 675 -27.52 -7.91 27.06
C ASN A 675 -28.38 -7.41 25.87
N ASN A 676 -28.41 -8.18 24.78
CA ASN A 676 -29.09 -7.90 23.50
C ASN A 676 -28.49 -6.76 22.64
N SER A 677 -27.37 -6.17 23.04
CA SER A 677 -26.64 -5.20 22.22
C SER A 677 -25.46 -5.86 21.51
N TYR A 678 -25.24 -5.50 20.24
CA TYR A 678 -24.07 -5.95 19.48
C TYR A 678 -22.80 -5.30 20.03
N ALA A 679 -21.85 -6.11 20.47
CA ALA A 679 -20.57 -5.64 20.99
C ALA A 679 -19.49 -5.56 19.89
N GLY A 680 -19.57 -6.44 18.89
CA GLY A 680 -18.62 -6.50 17.78
C GLY A 680 -18.35 -7.94 17.30
N SER A 681 -17.37 -8.09 16.42
CA SER A 681 -16.96 -9.40 15.91
C SER A 681 -15.78 -10.00 16.67
N LEU A 682 -15.98 -11.22 17.18
CA LEU A 682 -14.92 -12.10 17.66
C LEU A 682 -14.23 -12.75 16.46
N VAL A 683 -12.90 -12.67 16.42
CA VAL A 683 -12.08 -13.22 15.34
C VAL A 683 -11.17 -14.30 15.91
N PHE A 684 -11.09 -15.41 15.17
CA PHE A 684 -10.39 -16.63 15.54
C PHE A 684 -9.48 -17.06 14.38
N PRO A 685 -8.32 -16.41 14.22
CA PRO A 685 -7.37 -16.75 13.16
C PRO A 685 -6.88 -18.19 13.24
N GLN A 686 -6.47 -18.75 12.09
CA GLN A 686 -5.81 -20.05 12.02
C GLN A 686 -4.56 -20.09 12.92
N ARG A 687 -4.34 -21.20 13.64
CA ARG A 687 -3.22 -21.39 14.57
C ARG A 687 -2.34 -22.60 14.24
N GLY A 688 -2.56 -23.26 13.10
CA GLY A 688 -1.77 -24.41 12.68
C GLY A 688 -2.60 -25.41 11.88
N GLU A 689 -1.98 -26.10 10.93
CA GLU A 689 -2.68 -27.09 10.11
C GLU A 689 -2.90 -28.38 10.90
N GLY A 690 -4.17 -28.73 11.15
CA GLY A 690 -4.55 -29.88 11.95
C GLY A 690 -4.27 -29.73 13.46
N ASP A 691 -3.64 -28.64 13.88
CA ASP A 691 -3.29 -28.40 15.28
C ASP A 691 -4.47 -27.76 16.02
N TRP A 692 -5.27 -28.61 16.66
CA TRP A 692 -6.39 -28.19 17.50
C TRP A 692 -6.04 -28.07 18.99
N ASN A 693 -4.75 -28.17 19.33
CA ASN A 693 -4.25 -28.02 20.70
C ASN A 693 -3.44 -26.73 20.87
N ASN A 694 -3.10 -26.02 19.79
CA ASN A 694 -2.55 -24.68 19.84
C ASN A 694 -3.65 -23.65 20.18
N TYR A 695 -3.78 -23.37 21.48
CA TYR A 695 -4.70 -22.37 21.99
C TYR A 695 -4.11 -20.96 21.99
N GLY A 696 -4.95 -19.98 21.75
CA GLY A 696 -4.65 -18.56 21.90
C GLY A 696 -5.91 -17.78 22.27
N TYR A 697 -5.76 -16.54 22.71
CA TYR A 697 -6.91 -15.68 22.99
C TYR A 697 -7.38 -14.95 21.72
N SER A 698 -8.69 -14.82 21.58
CA SER A 698 -9.34 -13.95 20.58
C SER A 698 -9.14 -12.47 20.92
N ASN A 699 -9.63 -11.58 20.05
CA ASN A 699 -9.67 -10.16 20.36
C ASN A 699 -10.55 -9.89 21.58
N SER A 700 -10.14 -8.93 22.40
CA SER A 700 -10.82 -8.57 23.64
C SER A 700 -11.83 -7.45 23.44
N PHE A 701 -12.94 -7.50 24.17
CA PHE A 701 -13.96 -6.45 24.20
C PHE A 701 -14.06 -5.82 25.58
N LEU A 702 -14.12 -4.49 25.60
CA LEU A 702 -14.48 -3.72 26.79
C LEU A 702 -16.01 -3.67 26.92
N ILE A 703 -16.56 -4.22 28.00
CA ILE A 703 -18.00 -4.34 28.22
C ILE A 703 -18.40 -3.91 29.63
N ASP A 704 -19.62 -3.37 29.77
CA ASP A 704 -20.22 -3.05 31.05
C ASP A 704 -21.07 -4.23 31.54
N LEU A 705 -20.82 -4.67 32.77
CA LEU A 705 -21.50 -5.81 33.39
C LEU A 705 -22.10 -5.41 34.75
N THR A 706 -23.30 -5.92 35.01
CA THR A 706 -24.02 -5.72 36.27
C THR A 706 -23.76 -6.86 37.25
N ASN A 707 -24.03 -6.66 38.54
CA ASN A 707 -23.98 -7.74 39.55
C ASN A 707 -25.14 -8.77 39.45
N ARG A 708 -26.03 -8.58 38.47
CA ARG A 708 -27.13 -9.50 38.11
C ARG A 708 -26.65 -10.50 37.05
N ASN A 709 -27.58 -11.27 36.51
CA ASN A 709 -27.28 -12.11 35.34
C ASN A 709 -27.05 -11.22 34.12
N ASN A 710 -25.88 -11.35 33.53
CA ASN A 710 -25.55 -10.75 32.23
C ASN A 710 -25.67 -11.84 31.17
N PHE A 711 -26.34 -11.52 30.06
CA PHE A 711 -26.64 -12.48 29.00
C PHE A 711 -25.76 -12.24 27.79
N PHE A 712 -25.18 -13.32 27.28
CA PHE A 712 -24.28 -13.29 26.16
C PHE A 712 -24.76 -14.22 25.05
N LYS A 713 -24.57 -13.79 23.81
CA LYS A 713 -24.75 -14.61 22.62
C LYS A 713 -23.53 -14.49 21.72
N ILE A 714 -22.97 -15.62 21.32
CA ILE A 714 -22.04 -15.73 20.20
C ILE A 714 -22.83 -16.32 19.02
N SER A 715 -22.95 -15.58 17.92
CA SER A 715 -23.74 -16.03 16.76
C SER A 715 -22.96 -15.97 15.45
N PHE A 716 -23.35 -16.84 14.51
CA PHE A 716 -22.85 -16.83 13.13
C PHE A 716 -23.87 -16.16 12.20
N GLU A 717 -23.62 -14.88 11.95
CA GLU A 717 -24.41 -14.00 11.08
C GLU A 717 -23.97 -14.11 9.61
N GLU A 718 -24.78 -13.54 8.71
CA GLU A 718 -24.48 -13.56 7.27
C GLU A 718 -23.19 -12.83 6.91
N PHE A 719 -22.87 -11.74 7.61
CA PHE A 719 -21.61 -11.00 7.48
C PHE A 719 -20.42 -11.70 8.17
N ASN A 720 -20.60 -12.85 8.83
CA ASN A 720 -19.50 -13.63 9.41
C ASN A 720 -18.88 -14.65 8.43
N LYS A 721 -19.36 -14.72 7.19
CA LYS A 721 -18.87 -15.66 6.16
C LYS A 721 -17.49 -15.27 5.65
N ASN A 722 -16.45 -15.99 6.10
CA ASN A 722 -15.07 -15.85 5.63
C ASN A 722 -14.87 -16.22 4.15
N MET A 723 -13.65 -15.96 3.62
CA MET A 723 -13.34 -16.16 2.20
C MET A 723 -13.39 -17.63 1.74
N ASN A 724 -13.18 -18.60 2.63
CA ASN A 724 -13.32 -20.02 2.29
C ASN A 724 -14.78 -20.39 1.96
N GLN A 725 -15.76 -19.75 2.60
CA GLN A 725 -17.20 -19.96 2.44
C GLN A 725 -17.73 -21.32 2.94
N GLU A 726 -16.90 -22.33 3.11
CA GLU A 726 -17.33 -23.67 3.56
C GLU A 726 -16.92 -23.92 5.01
N VAL A 727 -15.67 -23.61 5.36
CA VAL A 727 -15.06 -23.86 6.66
C VAL A 727 -15.00 -22.57 7.47
N ASN A 728 -15.65 -22.59 8.63
CA ASN A 728 -15.62 -21.51 9.62
C ASN A 728 -15.72 -22.11 11.04
N THR A 729 -15.09 -23.25 11.25
CA THR A 729 -15.15 -24.02 12.49
C THR A 729 -14.10 -23.50 13.47
N VAL A 730 -14.44 -23.38 14.75
CA VAL A 730 -13.52 -23.01 15.84
C VAL A 730 -13.90 -23.77 17.10
N ARG A 731 -12.93 -24.05 17.96
CA ARG A 731 -13.15 -24.57 19.32
C ARG A 731 -12.93 -23.47 20.33
N ILE A 732 -13.89 -23.24 21.22
CA ILE A 732 -13.74 -22.35 22.37
C ILE A 732 -13.61 -23.23 23.62
N ASP A 733 -12.52 -23.06 24.34
CA ASP A 733 -12.20 -23.80 25.58
C ASP A 733 -12.67 -22.96 26.79
N LYS A 734 -12.14 -21.74 26.92
CA LYS A 734 -12.40 -20.88 28.08
C LYS A 734 -12.90 -19.51 27.70
N ILE A 735 -13.75 -18.97 28.55
CA ILE A 735 -14.14 -17.56 28.58
C ILE A 735 -13.34 -16.91 29.70
N ARG A 736 -12.58 -15.87 29.38
CA ARG A 736 -11.84 -15.09 30.36
C ARG A 736 -12.49 -13.71 30.50
N ILE A 737 -12.70 -13.33 31.76
CA ILE A 737 -13.22 -12.03 32.14
C ILE A 737 -12.21 -11.37 33.08
N ILE A 738 -11.79 -10.14 32.77
CA ILE A 738 -10.85 -9.39 33.60
C ILE A 738 -11.46 -8.04 33.99
N ARG A 739 -11.61 -7.78 35.28
CA ARG A 739 -12.07 -6.49 35.81
C ARG A 739 -11.00 -5.42 35.56
N ILE A 740 -11.42 -4.19 35.26
CA ILE A 740 -10.50 -3.06 35.03
C ILE A 740 -10.24 -2.29 36.32
N ARG A 741 -11.29 -2.07 37.12
CA ARG A 741 -11.25 -1.39 38.41
C ARG A 741 -12.19 -2.05 39.39
#